data_AF-A0A7J4G2N7-F1
#
_entry.id   AF-A0A7J4G2N7-F1
#
_cell.length_a   1.000
_cell.length_b   1.000
_cell.length_c   1.000
_cell.angle_alpha   90.00
_cell.angle_beta   90.00
_cell.angle_gamma   90.00
#
_symmetry.space_group_name_H-M   'P 1'
#
loop_
_entity.id
_entity.type
_entity.pdbx_description
1 polymer ?
#
loop_
_entity_poly.entity_id
_entity_poly.type
_entity_poly.pdbx_seq_one_letter_code
_entity_poly.pdbx_strand_id
1 'polypeptide(L)'
;MVVIEYKVKIGLEVHIPISTLESKLFCRCRNPYKYPPEKPNQYICPICLGLPGTLPKPNVKAIEMAVKLAKILDMDIPDKIQFYRKHYLYPDLPKGYQITQYIAGAHKPIGLDGVFNMENDRKIRIMRIQLEEDPARLVHPGGLGESNHVLIDYNRSGSPLIELVTEPDFRDPSEAKIFLQELIDLLRDIGILDREEVLVRADANVSIDGGPRIEIKNLGSPTDLEKAINYELIRMKRYIQEGVRVKRETRHWDDRRKVTIPLREKEYEEEYRYIPDPNIPPINIIHIKRRVEDDIPRLKKHVIDDLVSIGVKENIAKVLIKDVEYLNLFHEIIRELKLSDDEKINYLASLLVNECRGLVNRGYIEFGRLRQILKSIFSLYNEGVISRDEVKSKLRGLGEHKMVYADEQLIEKVVYRVVSTVDRRGRRTRDYIIGRVLEELGREGYTADVKTILKYIEIDEVVDNTRQIKRFEPKRISIYSDKIIRDRINIKDLYRVGRGRYTVVGWIESKMYVGDKLFIILRDWTDKIQVITDTSKNVYKILDELPKEAFIAIKGYIKEDFRAPGGLELDPYEVIPLGGIENPPLSLLDLSRSSHAVRMRYRYLDIRRRWMRAILKFRVKLIDVLREYLKNNGFTEINTPTLIASASEGGAELFPILYYGREAFLAQSPQLYKQMALNAFEKVFEIDSYYRAQKFDTNRHLTEFWSLDVEAALYDLDKLLNLQEDMIKYVIKRLSISAGDELDYLGVKLDSIDNIPRITYGEAIDIAREKGIEVEMGQDLNIDALRAVAEEFNWKPHYITLWPKSTRAFYYKIYSLDPELTLSFDLIYPVRDIPLEISSGGERINDVEILIKRLRENGLREEGYEWYINMFRYGMPPHGGFGLGIDRLIMA
;
A
#
# COMPACT_ATOMS: atom_id res chain seq x y z
N MET A 1 6.01 27.27 -22.16
CA MET A 1 6.11 26.94 -20.72
C MET A 1 7.49 27.36 -20.26
N VAL A 2 7.59 28.38 -19.40
CA VAL A 2 8.84 28.71 -18.72
C VAL A 2 9.06 27.63 -17.66
N VAL A 3 10.12 26.83 -17.78
CA VAL A 3 10.50 25.88 -16.74
C VAL A 3 11.10 26.70 -15.61
N ILE A 4 10.32 26.94 -14.55
CA ILE A 4 10.83 27.58 -13.33
C ILE A 4 11.66 26.55 -12.59
N GLU A 5 12.96 26.79 -12.49
CA GLU A 5 13.92 25.94 -11.78
C GLU A 5 13.92 26.31 -10.30
N TYR A 6 13.46 25.38 -9.45
CA TYR A 6 13.41 25.56 -7.99
C TYR A 6 14.75 25.16 -7.35
N LYS A 7 15.34 26.00 -6.51
CA LYS A 7 16.53 25.64 -5.72
C LYS A 7 16.10 24.85 -4.48
N VAL A 8 16.47 23.58 -4.46
CA VAL A 8 16.21 22.67 -3.34
C VAL A 8 17.40 22.67 -2.39
N LYS A 9 17.12 22.69 -1.08
CA LYS A 9 18.09 22.44 -0.02
C LYS A 9 17.59 21.29 0.85
N ILE A 10 18.39 20.25 0.98
CA ILE A 10 18.10 19.10 1.83
C ILE A 10 19.27 18.93 2.81
N GLY A 11 18.97 18.70 4.10
CA GLY A 11 19.92 18.33 5.13
C GLY A 11 19.42 17.11 5.92
N LEU A 12 20.33 16.31 6.46
CA LEU A 12 20.01 15.06 7.15
C LEU A 12 20.48 15.08 8.59
N GLU A 13 19.66 14.48 9.46
CA GLU A 13 20.03 14.11 10.82
C GLU A 13 20.00 12.58 10.92
N VAL A 14 21.17 11.98 11.10
CA VAL A 14 21.37 10.54 11.03
C VAL A 14 21.69 9.99 12.41
N HIS A 15 20.84 9.11 12.91
CA HIS A 15 20.98 8.41 14.18
C HIS A 15 21.57 7.03 13.94
N ILE A 16 22.81 6.84 14.41
CA ILE A 16 23.67 5.70 14.13
C ILE A 16 23.86 4.89 15.43
N PRO A 17 23.25 3.70 15.54
CA PRO A 17 23.51 2.80 16.66
C PRO A 17 24.95 2.29 16.61
N ILE A 18 25.63 2.23 17.76
CA ILE A 18 26.93 1.56 17.84
C ILE A 18 26.70 0.08 18.19
N SER A 19 26.60 -0.78 17.18
CA SER A 19 26.19 -2.18 17.39
C SER A 19 27.31 -3.11 17.84
N THR A 20 28.57 -2.71 17.68
CA THR A 20 29.74 -3.52 18.06
C THR A 20 30.08 -3.46 19.56
N LEU A 21 29.52 -2.52 20.31
CA LEU A 21 29.79 -2.36 21.74
C LEU A 21 29.07 -3.39 22.60
N GLU A 22 29.77 -3.91 23.61
CA GLU A 22 29.23 -4.93 24.52
C GLU A 22 28.24 -4.37 25.55
N SER A 23 28.44 -3.12 25.95
CA SER A 23 27.66 -2.47 27.00
C SER A 23 27.04 -1.16 26.52
N LYS A 24 25.99 -0.75 27.23
CA LYS A 24 25.27 0.51 27.04
C LYS A 24 26.16 1.74 27.27
N LEU A 25 25.66 2.94 26.94
CA LEU A 25 26.46 4.16 26.94
C LEU A 25 26.83 4.61 28.36
N PHE A 26 25.91 4.45 29.32
CA PHE A 26 26.07 4.95 30.68
C PHE A 26 26.00 3.86 31.77
N CYS A 27 25.88 2.58 31.39
CA CYS A 27 25.81 1.47 32.34
C CYS A 27 26.40 0.17 31.76
N ARG A 28 26.50 -0.86 32.60
CA ARG A 28 27.13 -2.15 32.23
C ARG A 28 26.15 -3.18 31.62
N CYS A 29 24.87 -2.82 31.42
CA CYS A 29 23.92 -3.71 30.75
C CYS A 29 24.41 -4.06 29.36
N ARG A 30 24.07 -5.27 28.89
CA ARG A 30 24.32 -5.69 27.51
C ARG A 30 23.66 -4.71 26.54
N ASN A 31 24.40 -4.36 25.49
CA ASN A 31 23.89 -3.55 24.39
C ASN A 31 22.97 -4.40 23.49
N PRO A 32 21.68 -4.06 23.36
CA PRO A 32 20.74 -4.86 22.58
C PRO A 32 21.04 -4.88 21.07
N TYR A 33 21.77 -3.88 20.57
CA TYR A 33 22.20 -3.86 19.17
C TYR A 33 23.23 -4.97 18.87
N LYS A 34 24.12 -5.25 19.83
CA LYS A 34 25.07 -6.37 19.74
C LYS A 34 24.40 -7.70 20.06
N TYR A 35 23.64 -7.73 21.15
CA TYR A 35 23.01 -8.92 21.69
C TYR A 35 21.48 -8.73 21.66
N PRO A 36 20.75 -9.29 20.68
CA PRO A 36 19.29 -9.20 20.66
C PRO A 36 18.68 -9.80 21.93
N PRO A 37 17.78 -9.10 22.62
CA PRO A 37 17.10 -9.65 23.78
C PRO A 37 16.10 -10.74 23.38
N GLU A 38 16.01 -11.80 24.17
CA GLU A 38 15.02 -12.87 23.98
C GLU A 38 13.66 -12.47 24.55
N LYS A 39 13.65 -11.59 25.56
CA LYS A 39 12.44 -11.15 26.27
C LYS A 39 12.46 -9.63 26.48
N PRO A 40 11.29 -8.98 26.53
CA PRO A 40 11.19 -7.57 26.92
C PRO A 40 11.82 -7.31 28.28
N ASN A 41 12.46 -6.15 28.44
CA ASN A 41 13.03 -5.69 29.71
C ASN A 41 14.06 -6.67 30.35
N GLN A 42 14.85 -7.37 29.52
CA GLN A 42 15.90 -8.31 29.95
C GLN A 42 17.24 -7.61 30.28
N TYR A 43 17.62 -6.60 29.51
CA TYR A 43 18.91 -5.88 29.63
C TYR A 43 18.75 -4.53 30.32
N ILE A 44 18.22 -4.57 31.54
CA ILE A 44 17.92 -3.39 32.36
C ILE A 44 18.74 -3.37 33.65
N CYS A 45 18.93 -2.18 34.21
CA CYS A 45 19.52 -1.96 35.53
C CYS A 45 18.98 -0.65 36.12
N PRO A 46 19.23 -0.37 37.41
CA PRO A 46 18.78 0.87 38.04
C PRO A 46 19.17 2.14 37.28
N ILE A 47 20.37 2.19 36.68
CA ILE A 47 20.87 3.38 35.96
C ILE A 47 20.05 3.66 34.70
N CYS A 48 19.86 2.66 33.82
CA CYS A 48 19.11 2.88 32.57
C CYS A 48 17.60 3.01 32.80
N LEU A 49 17.09 2.52 33.94
CA LEU A 49 15.72 2.77 34.40
C LEU A 49 15.55 4.09 35.14
N GLY A 50 16.63 4.85 35.38
CA GLY A 50 16.55 6.13 36.09
C GLY A 50 16.06 6.01 37.54
N LEU A 51 16.33 4.88 38.21
CA LEU A 51 15.89 4.71 39.60
C LEU A 51 16.60 5.71 40.53
N PRO A 52 15.94 6.13 41.64
CA PRO A 52 16.52 7.09 42.58
C PRO A 52 17.91 6.69 43.08
N GLY A 53 18.83 7.66 43.14
CA GLY A 53 20.19 7.48 43.65
C GLY A 53 21.21 6.90 42.66
N THR A 54 20.83 6.70 41.39
CA THR A 54 21.72 6.15 40.37
C THR A 54 22.54 7.23 39.65
N LEU A 55 23.75 6.87 39.21
CA LEU A 55 24.66 7.77 38.50
C LEU A 55 25.13 7.15 37.16
N PRO A 56 25.09 7.90 36.05
CA PRO A 56 25.57 7.44 34.75
C PRO A 56 27.11 7.35 34.72
N LYS A 57 27.65 6.31 34.05
CA LYS A 57 29.09 6.15 33.81
C LYS A 57 29.38 6.03 32.32
N PRO A 58 29.95 7.06 31.67
CA PRO A 58 30.24 7.05 30.24
C PRO A 58 31.10 5.87 29.78
N ASN A 59 30.74 5.29 28.66
CA ASN A 59 31.46 4.21 28.00
C ASN A 59 32.59 4.79 27.13
N VAL A 60 33.84 4.60 27.56
CA VAL A 60 35.03 5.12 26.87
C VAL A 60 35.14 4.59 25.43
N LYS A 61 34.76 3.33 25.18
CA LYS A 61 34.80 2.76 23.82
C LYS A 61 33.80 3.44 22.87
N ALA A 62 32.66 3.90 23.39
CA ALA A 62 31.71 4.68 22.59
C ALA A 62 32.31 6.04 22.18
N ILE A 63 33.04 6.68 23.10
CA ILE A 63 33.77 7.93 22.84
C ILE A 63 34.88 7.68 21.80
N GLU A 64 35.66 6.61 21.95
CA GLU A 64 36.70 6.22 20.97
C GLU A 64 36.11 6.03 19.56
N MET A 65 34.98 5.33 19.43
CA MET A 65 34.31 5.12 18.15
C MET A 65 33.76 6.41 17.52
N ALA A 66 33.19 7.30 18.33
CA ALA A 66 32.72 8.60 17.83
C ALA A 66 33.88 9.51 17.39
N VAL A 67 34.98 9.54 18.16
CA VAL A 67 36.22 10.26 17.81
C VAL A 67 36.84 9.70 16.53
N LYS A 68 36.81 8.38 16.35
CA LYS A 68 37.29 7.70 15.13
C LYS A 68 36.50 8.14 13.89
N LEU A 69 35.18 8.15 13.97
CA LEU A 69 34.33 8.66 12.89
C LEU A 69 34.63 10.13 12.61
N ALA A 70 34.72 10.96 13.65
CA ALA A 70 35.02 12.39 13.51
C ALA A 70 36.38 12.66 12.84
N LYS A 71 37.42 11.88 13.17
CA LYS A 71 38.73 11.98 12.50
C LYS A 71 38.67 11.61 11.03
N ILE A 72 37.94 10.56 10.67
CA ILE A 72 37.81 10.11 9.28
C ILE A 72 37.05 11.12 8.42
N LEU A 73 36.13 11.86 9.04
CA LEU A 73 35.38 12.95 8.40
C LEU A 73 36.07 14.32 8.51
N ASP A 74 37.35 14.35 8.90
CA ASP A 74 38.19 15.56 9.00
C ASP A 74 37.54 16.67 9.84
N MET A 75 36.96 16.31 10.99
CA MET A 75 36.27 17.25 11.89
C MET A 75 37.20 17.91 12.90
N ASP A 76 36.83 19.10 13.38
CA ASP A 76 37.39 19.72 14.59
C ASP A 76 36.96 18.94 15.84
N ILE A 77 37.91 18.26 16.49
CA ILE A 77 37.70 17.45 17.70
C ILE A 77 38.26 18.18 18.92
N PRO A 78 37.44 18.57 19.90
CA PRO A 78 37.89 19.31 21.07
C PRO A 78 38.76 18.44 22.00
N ASP A 79 39.54 19.07 22.86
CA ASP A 79 40.33 18.35 23.87
C ASP A 79 39.48 17.87 25.06
N LYS A 80 38.34 18.52 25.29
CA LYS A 80 37.36 18.16 26.33
C LYS A 80 35.96 18.14 25.74
N ILE A 81 35.18 17.13 26.14
CA ILE A 81 33.76 16.99 25.81
C ILE A 81 32.91 17.07 27.09
N GLN A 82 31.66 17.46 26.94
CA GLN A 82 30.68 17.53 28.03
C GLN A 82 29.36 16.90 27.60
N PHE A 83 28.73 16.15 28.52
CA PHE A 83 27.36 15.65 28.33
C PHE A 83 26.35 16.62 28.93
N TYR A 84 25.17 16.67 28.32
CA TYR A 84 24.04 17.53 28.64
C TYR A 84 22.79 16.68 28.85
N ARG A 85 21.84 17.23 29.62
CA ARG A 85 20.50 16.66 29.76
C ARG A 85 19.54 17.39 28.83
N LYS A 86 18.98 16.66 27.86
CA LYS A 86 17.84 17.08 27.04
C LYS A 86 16.55 16.68 27.76
N HIS A 87 15.88 17.63 28.39
CA HIS A 87 14.71 17.37 29.23
C HIS A 87 13.43 17.25 28.41
N TYR A 88 12.78 16.09 28.44
CA TYR A 88 11.43 15.88 27.92
C TYR A 88 10.77 14.68 28.60
N LEU A 89 9.47 14.77 28.85
CA LEU A 89 8.70 13.74 29.55
C LEU A 89 8.01 12.83 28.53
N TYR A 90 8.51 11.61 28.40
CA TYR A 90 7.88 10.60 27.55
C TYR A 90 8.05 9.19 28.15
N PRO A 91 7.09 8.26 27.95
CA PRO A 91 7.12 6.95 28.60
C PRO A 91 8.34 6.10 28.25
N ASP A 92 8.99 6.31 27.10
CA ASP A 92 10.18 5.57 26.69
C ASP A 92 11.49 6.09 27.32
N LEU A 93 11.42 7.19 28.07
CA LEU A 93 12.57 7.86 28.67
C LEU A 93 12.39 7.94 30.19
N PRO A 94 12.80 6.91 30.94
CA PRO A 94 12.40 6.76 32.33
C PRO A 94 13.06 7.79 33.27
N LYS A 95 14.16 8.42 32.83
CA LYS A 95 14.86 9.49 33.57
C LYS A 95 14.14 10.85 33.51
N GLY A 96 13.21 11.03 32.58
CA GLY A 96 12.62 12.35 32.27
C GLY A 96 13.59 13.31 31.55
N TYR A 97 14.77 12.82 31.18
CA TYR A 97 15.75 13.49 30.32
C TYR A 97 16.63 12.46 29.60
N GLN A 98 17.10 12.84 28.42
CA GLN A 98 18.05 12.07 27.63
C GLN A 98 19.44 12.70 27.83
N ILE A 99 20.43 11.88 28.14
CA ILE A 99 21.82 12.32 28.20
C ILE A 99 22.38 12.33 26.77
N THR A 100 22.73 13.52 26.30
CA THR A 100 23.23 13.80 24.93
C THR A 100 24.39 14.80 25.01
N GLN A 101 24.84 15.37 23.90
CA GLN A 101 25.73 16.53 23.87
C GLN A 101 25.04 17.70 23.17
N TYR A 102 25.50 18.92 23.43
CA TYR A 102 24.87 20.11 22.87
C TYR A 102 25.91 21.20 22.62
N ILE A 103 25.61 22.08 21.66
CA ILE A 103 26.45 23.24 21.32
C ILE A 103 26.02 24.43 22.18
N ALA A 104 26.20 24.32 23.49
CA ALA A 104 26.10 25.46 24.41
C ALA A 104 27.19 25.37 25.48
N GLY A 105 27.61 26.50 26.05
CA GLY A 105 28.62 26.55 27.10
C GLY A 105 30.07 26.39 26.62
N ALA A 106 30.99 26.05 27.55
CA ALA A 106 32.44 26.09 27.32
C ALA A 106 33.03 24.83 26.63
N HIS A 107 32.24 23.77 26.44
CA HIS A 107 32.72 22.48 25.93
C HIS A 107 31.83 22.00 24.77
N LYS A 108 32.49 21.53 23.70
CA LYS A 108 31.90 21.17 22.41
C LYS A 108 31.47 19.68 22.38
N PRO A 109 30.60 19.27 21.42
CA PRO A 109 30.34 17.85 21.12
C PRO A 109 31.60 17.16 20.55
N ILE A 110 31.49 15.87 20.20
CA ILE A 110 32.64 15.06 19.75
C ILE A 110 33.36 15.66 18.53
N GLY A 111 32.63 16.16 17.55
CA GLY A 111 33.22 16.74 16.33
C GLY A 111 32.34 17.84 15.75
N LEU A 112 32.98 18.87 15.20
CA LEU A 112 32.34 19.97 14.47
C LEU A 112 33.00 20.15 13.10
N ASP A 113 32.25 20.70 12.14
CA ASP A 113 32.80 21.21 10.87
C ASP A 113 33.65 20.20 10.07
N GLY A 114 33.06 19.07 9.68
CA GLY A 114 33.70 18.05 8.85
C GLY A 114 33.25 18.04 7.39
N VAL A 115 33.82 17.12 6.63
CA VAL A 115 33.45 16.86 5.24
C VAL A 115 33.40 15.35 4.97
N PHE A 116 32.28 14.90 4.40
CA PHE A 116 32.17 13.58 3.80
C PHE A 116 32.44 13.70 2.28
N ASN A 117 33.44 12.97 1.79
CA ASN A 117 33.76 12.90 0.37
C ASN A 117 33.09 11.66 -0.24
N MET A 118 32.07 11.87 -1.06
CA MET A 118 31.34 10.79 -1.73
C MET A 118 32.14 10.18 -2.87
N GLU A 119 31.78 8.97 -3.32
CA GLU A 119 32.47 8.30 -4.45
C GLU A 119 32.37 9.08 -5.78
N ASN A 120 31.34 9.91 -5.94
CA ASN A 120 31.12 10.74 -7.13
C ASN A 120 31.77 12.14 -7.03
N ASP A 121 32.78 12.31 -6.19
CA ASP A 121 33.50 13.56 -5.90
C ASP A 121 32.65 14.70 -5.32
N ARG A 122 31.40 14.43 -4.91
CA ARG A 122 30.59 15.39 -4.16
C ARG A 122 31.07 15.47 -2.71
N LYS A 123 31.18 16.69 -2.22
CA LYS A 123 31.54 17.00 -0.83
C LYS A 123 30.30 17.43 -0.07
N ILE A 124 29.96 16.70 0.99
CA ILE A 124 28.85 17.01 1.89
C ILE A 124 29.45 17.46 3.21
N ARG A 125 29.16 18.70 3.63
CA ARG A 125 29.66 19.22 4.90
C ARG A 125 28.88 18.60 6.06
N ILE A 126 29.59 18.21 7.11
CA ILE A 126 29.06 17.62 8.32
C ILE A 126 29.14 18.66 9.42
N MET A 127 27.98 19.11 9.90
CA MET A 127 27.90 20.18 10.90
C MET A 127 28.40 19.70 12.26
N ARG A 128 27.94 18.52 12.71
CA ARG A 128 28.32 17.97 14.02
C ARG A 128 28.20 16.46 14.10
N ILE A 129 28.97 15.90 15.04
CA ILE A 129 28.82 14.55 15.57
C ILE A 129 28.69 14.64 17.09
N GLN A 130 27.66 14.01 17.65
CA GLN A 130 27.43 13.92 19.08
C GLN A 130 27.09 12.50 19.53
N LEU A 131 27.36 12.22 20.81
CA LEU A 131 26.97 10.98 21.47
C LEU A 131 25.75 11.19 22.35
N GLU A 132 24.80 10.25 22.25
CA GLU A 132 23.61 10.23 23.07
C GLU A 132 23.13 8.83 23.38
N GLU A 133 22.22 8.73 24.35
CA GLU A 133 21.55 7.47 24.64
C GLU A 133 20.25 7.30 23.85
N ASP A 134 19.99 6.10 23.34
CA ASP A 134 18.71 5.81 22.68
C ASP A 134 17.58 5.58 23.71
N PRO A 135 16.36 6.10 23.47
CA PRO A 135 15.18 5.78 24.28
C PRO A 135 14.73 4.30 24.18
N ALA A 136 13.81 3.92 25.07
CA ALA A 136 13.15 2.62 25.04
C ALA A 136 12.31 2.42 23.77
N ARG A 137 11.88 1.19 23.51
CA ARG A 137 10.96 0.88 22.41
C ARG A 137 9.52 0.92 22.89
N LEU A 138 8.67 1.64 22.18
CA LEU A 138 7.21 1.62 22.37
C LEU A 138 6.57 0.62 21.41
N VAL A 139 5.63 -0.16 21.91
CA VAL A 139 4.86 -1.13 21.14
C VAL A 139 3.37 -0.86 21.38
N HIS A 140 2.63 -0.61 20.31
CA HIS A 140 1.18 -0.40 20.34
C HIS A 140 0.49 -1.66 19.79
N PRO A 141 -0.10 -2.52 20.65
CA PRO A 141 -0.86 -3.69 20.20
C PRO A 141 -1.98 -3.30 19.24
N GLY A 142 -1.98 -3.81 18.00
CA GLY A 142 -2.93 -3.45 16.94
C GLY A 142 -2.52 -2.25 16.08
N GLY A 143 -1.48 -1.50 16.45
CA GLY A 143 -0.97 -0.36 15.67
C GLY A 143 -1.31 1.01 16.25
N LEU A 144 -0.73 2.05 15.64
CA LEU A 144 -0.88 3.44 16.07
C LEU A 144 -2.32 3.91 15.75
N GLY A 145 -3.17 4.01 16.77
CA GLY A 145 -4.56 4.49 16.66
C GLY A 145 -5.65 3.47 17.03
N GLU A 146 -5.35 2.18 17.03
CA GLU A 146 -6.28 1.11 17.47
C GLU A 146 -6.04 0.68 18.91
N SER A 147 -4.85 0.98 19.45
CA SER A 147 -4.43 0.53 20.77
C SER A 147 -4.87 1.48 21.89
N ASN A 148 -5.51 0.93 22.94
CA ASN A 148 -5.88 1.66 24.15
C ASN A 148 -4.76 1.74 25.20
N HIS A 149 -3.62 1.11 24.96
CA HIS A 149 -2.45 1.13 25.84
C HIS A 149 -1.15 1.06 25.02
N VAL A 150 -0.02 1.32 25.67
CA VAL A 150 1.31 1.16 25.09
C VAL A 150 2.16 0.25 25.97
N LEU A 151 2.84 -0.71 25.36
CA LEU A 151 3.81 -1.56 26.02
C LEU A 151 5.20 -0.96 25.83
N ILE A 152 6.00 -0.95 26.89
CA ILE A 152 7.32 -0.31 26.91
C ILE A 152 8.39 -1.38 27.13
N ASP A 153 9.37 -1.40 26.24
CA ASP A 153 10.56 -2.25 26.36
C ASP A 153 11.83 -1.41 26.52
N TYR A 154 12.33 -1.37 27.76
CA TYR A 154 13.54 -0.65 28.18
C TYR A 154 14.84 -1.38 27.85
N ASN A 155 14.81 -2.52 27.15
CA ASN A 155 16.01 -3.17 26.63
C ASN A 155 16.90 -2.17 25.86
N ARG A 156 16.31 -1.32 25.04
CA ARG A 156 17.00 -0.30 24.22
C ARG A 156 17.42 0.95 24.99
N SER A 157 16.75 1.27 26.09
CA SER A 157 17.00 2.48 26.86
C SER A 157 18.46 2.54 27.35
N GLY A 158 19.17 3.61 27.03
CA GLY A 158 20.57 3.81 27.43
C GLY A 158 21.60 3.30 26.42
N SER A 159 21.17 2.75 25.26
CA SER A 159 22.11 2.21 24.26
C SER A 159 22.91 3.31 23.57
N PRO A 160 24.17 3.08 23.16
CA PRO A 160 25.01 4.10 22.55
C PRO A 160 24.54 4.47 21.14
N LEU A 161 24.32 5.76 20.92
CA LEU A 161 23.85 6.32 19.66
C LEU A 161 24.74 7.50 19.27
N ILE A 162 25.17 7.56 18.01
CA ILE A 162 25.82 8.72 17.42
C ILE A 162 24.77 9.47 16.60
N GLU A 163 24.60 10.76 16.84
CA GLU A 163 23.86 11.65 15.96
C GLU A 163 24.86 12.42 15.09
N LEU A 164 24.71 12.27 13.77
CA LEU A 164 25.48 12.99 12.75
C LEU A 164 24.53 13.92 12.00
N VAL A 165 24.82 15.21 12.01
CA VAL A 165 24.00 16.22 11.32
C VAL A 165 24.78 16.81 10.14
N THR A 166 24.18 16.81 8.97
CA THR A 166 24.77 17.42 7.77
C THR A 166 24.39 18.88 7.65
N GLU A 167 25.20 19.65 6.95
CA GLU A 167 24.75 20.90 6.34
C GLU A 167 23.70 20.60 5.25
N PRO A 168 22.84 21.58 4.88
CA PRO A 168 21.82 21.40 3.86
C PRO A 168 22.40 21.48 2.43
N ASP A 169 23.39 20.64 2.14
CA ASP A 169 24.20 20.65 0.91
C ASP A 169 23.63 19.78 -0.22
N PHE A 170 22.67 18.90 0.10
CA PHE A 170 22.06 18.00 -0.87
C PHE A 170 21.09 18.75 -1.79
N ARG A 171 21.23 18.53 -3.10
CA ARG A 171 20.49 19.23 -4.16
C ARG A 171 19.27 18.46 -4.63
N ASP A 172 19.28 17.14 -4.48
CA ASP A 172 18.19 16.28 -4.88
C ASP A 172 18.11 15.02 -3.98
N PRO A 173 16.97 14.30 -4.03
CA PRO A 173 16.76 13.14 -3.17
C PRO A 173 17.69 11.95 -3.46
N SER A 174 18.22 11.83 -4.67
CA SER A 174 19.12 10.75 -5.04
C SER A 174 20.49 10.92 -4.39
N GLU A 175 20.98 12.16 -4.30
CA GLU A 175 22.23 12.50 -3.61
C GLU A 175 22.17 12.13 -2.13
N ALA A 176 21.05 12.45 -1.45
CA ALA A 176 20.81 12.10 -0.05
C ALA A 176 20.80 10.58 0.19
N LYS A 177 20.22 9.81 -0.73
CA LYS A 177 20.23 8.33 -0.68
C LYS A 177 21.62 7.75 -0.87
N ILE A 178 22.37 8.20 -1.86
CA ILE A 178 23.72 7.71 -2.14
C ILE A 178 24.61 8.01 -0.93
N PHE A 179 24.54 9.22 -0.37
CA PHE A 179 25.26 9.58 0.84
C PHE A 179 24.93 8.65 2.01
N LEU A 180 23.64 8.40 2.29
CA LEU A 180 23.28 7.53 3.42
C LEU A 180 23.79 6.10 3.21
N GLN A 181 23.78 5.60 1.96
CA GLN A 181 24.32 4.28 1.63
C GLN A 181 25.83 4.21 1.85
N GLU A 182 26.59 5.17 1.33
CA GLU A 182 28.05 5.25 1.49
C GLU A 182 28.45 5.45 2.96
N LEU A 183 27.68 6.25 3.72
CA LEU A 183 27.87 6.42 5.15
C LEU A 183 27.69 5.10 5.90
N ILE A 184 26.64 4.33 5.60
CA ILE A 184 26.42 3.01 6.23
C ILE A 184 27.59 2.07 5.93
N ASP A 185 28.11 2.08 4.71
CA ASP A 185 29.24 1.25 4.32
C ASP A 185 30.53 1.67 5.05
N LEU A 186 30.79 2.98 5.17
CA LEU A 186 31.89 3.50 6.00
C LEU A 186 31.77 3.05 7.46
N LEU A 187 30.57 3.15 8.04
CA LEU A 187 30.33 2.79 9.45
C LEU A 187 30.59 1.31 9.73
N ARG A 188 30.34 0.43 8.75
CA ARG A 188 30.71 -0.99 8.82
C ARG A 188 32.21 -1.17 8.73
N ASP A 189 32.87 -0.47 7.81
CA ASP A 189 34.32 -0.58 7.61
C ASP A 189 35.11 -0.21 8.86
N ILE A 190 34.65 0.80 9.61
CA ILE A 190 35.34 1.29 10.80
C ILE A 190 34.96 0.54 12.09
N GLY A 191 34.02 -0.42 11.98
CA GLY A 191 33.57 -1.27 13.08
C GLY A 191 32.60 -0.60 14.05
N ILE A 192 31.78 0.35 13.59
CA ILE A 192 30.65 0.89 14.36
C ILE A 192 29.42 0.01 14.19
N LEU A 193 29.20 -0.50 12.97
CA LEU A 193 28.14 -1.43 12.62
C LEU A 193 28.73 -2.82 12.30
N ASP A 194 28.10 -3.88 12.79
CA ASP A 194 28.49 -5.29 12.54
C ASP A 194 27.38 -6.18 11.96
N ARG A 195 26.14 -5.68 11.92
CA ARG A 195 24.98 -6.45 11.50
C ARG A 195 24.10 -5.68 10.53
N GLU A 196 23.59 -6.37 9.51
CA GLU A 196 22.71 -5.77 8.50
C GLU A 196 21.33 -5.40 9.04
N GLU A 197 20.85 -6.10 10.07
CA GLU A 197 19.53 -5.88 10.69
C GLU A 197 19.46 -4.59 11.53
N VAL A 198 20.60 -3.97 11.84
CA VAL A 198 20.66 -2.75 12.64
C VAL A 198 20.31 -1.56 11.75
N LEU A 199 19.12 -1.01 11.98
CA LEU A 199 18.57 0.13 11.23
C LEU A 199 19.27 1.43 11.65
N VAL A 200 19.93 2.08 10.70
CA VAL A 200 20.32 3.49 10.79
C VAL A 200 19.10 4.33 10.44
N ARG A 201 18.71 5.24 11.34
CA ARG A 201 17.54 6.10 11.16
C ARG A 201 18.00 7.45 10.65
N ALA A 202 17.29 8.00 9.68
CA ALA A 202 17.51 9.36 9.21
C ALA A 202 16.22 10.18 9.34
N ASP A 203 16.37 11.44 9.71
CA ASP A 203 15.34 12.46 9.58
C ASP A 203 15.83 13.47 8.52
N ALA A 204 14.93 13.91 7.64
CA ALA A 204 15.27 14.75 6.50
C ALA A 204 14.65 16.15 6.63
N ASN A 205 15.47 17.18 6.53
CA ASN A 205 15.05 18.57 6.51
C ASN A 205 15.07 19.08 5.06
N VAL A 206 13.93 19.55 4.56
CA VAL A 206 13.76 19.94 3.15
C VAL A 206 13.23 21.38 3.05
N SER A 207 13.81 22.17 2.14
CA SER A 207 13.37 23.53 1.82
C SER A 207 13.48 23.80 0.31
N ILE A 208 12.62 24.68 -0.20
CA ILE A 208 12.60 25.14 -1.59
C ILE A 208 12.72 26.66 -1.62
N ASP A 209 13.66 27.19 -2.41
CA ASP A 209 13.93 28.62 -2.61
C ASP A 209 14.09 29.45 -1.33
N GLY A 210 14.61 28.83 -0.26
CA GLY A 210 14.75 29.49 1.06
C GLY A 210 13.43 29.66 1.79
N GLY A 211 12.36 29.00 1.33
CA GLY A 211 11.08 28.88 2.02
C GLY A 211 11.16 28.04 3.30
N PRO A 212 10.01 27.83 3.97
CA PRO A 212 9.97 27.16 5.27
C PRO A 212 10.50 25.73 5.21
N ARG A 213 11.19 25.33 6.27
CA ARG A 213 11.78 24.00 6.46
C ARG A 213 10.68 22.99 6.82
N ILE A 214 10.59 21.89 6.08
CA ILE A 214 9.81 20.71 6.45
C ILE A 214 10.75 19.65 6.99
N GLU A 215 10.42 19.08 8.14
CA GLU A 215 11.16 17.97 8.74
C GLU A 215 10.38 16.67 8.53
N ILE A 216 11.00 15.67 7.91
CA ILE A 216 10.41 14.36 7.66
C ILE A 216 11.06 13.35 8.60
N LYS A 217 10.25 12.72 9.46
CA LYS A 217 10.70 11.77 10.47
C LYS A 217 10.42 10.32 10.09
N ASN A 218 11.18 9.42 10.71
CA ASN A 218 11.02 7.95 10.65
C ASN A 218 11.42 7.34 9.29
N LEU A 219 12.61 7.69 8.79
CA LEU A 219 13.15 7.11 7.56
C LEU A 219 14.13 5.99 7.92
N GLY A 220 13.69 4.74 7.69
CA GLY A 220 14.42 3.54 8.09
C GLY A 220 15.32 2.93 7.00
N SER A 221 15.29 3.44 5.77
CA SER A 221 16.15 2.96 4.69
C SER A 221 16.54 4.09 3.72
N PRO A 222 17.68 3.96 3.01
CA PRO A 222 18.06 4.93 1.96
C PRO A 222 17.01 5.08 0.85
N THR A 223 16.26 4.01 0.57
CA THR A 223 15.20 4.05 -0.44
C THR A 223 13.97 4.81 0.04
N ASP A 224 13.60 4.65 1.32
CA ASP A 224 12.47 5.39 1.90
C ASP A 224 12.81 6.86 2.11
N LEU A 225 14.07 7.17 2.43
CA LEU A 225 14.61 8.54 2.44
C LEU A 225 14.38 9.24 1.09
N GLU A 226 14.83 8.63 -0.01
CA GLU A 226 14.67 9.19 -1.36
C GLU A 226 13.18 9.42 -1.70
N LYS A 227 12.33 8.43 -1.42
CA LYS A 227 10.90 8.51 -1.73
C LYS A 227 10.20 9.59 -0.92
N ALA A 228 10.51 9.69 0.37
CA ALA A 228 9.89 10.66 1.26
C ALA A 228 10.26 12.09 0.89
N ILE A 229 11.55 12.37 0.62
CA ILE A 229 11.99 13.69 0.17
C ILE A 229 11.37 14.02 -1.19
N ASN A 230 11.34 13.09 -2.15
CA ASN A 230 10.70 13.31 -3.45
C ASN A 230 9.23 13.70 -3.31
N TYR A 231 8.48 12.95 -2.49
CA TYR A 231 7.06 13.24 -2.22
C TYR A 231 6.89 14.65 -1.66
N GLU A 232 7.72 15.02 -0.69
CA GLU A 232 7.63 16.31 -0.04
C GLU A 232 7.99 17.48 -0.97
N LEU A 233 9.03 17.32 -1.80
CA LEU A 233 9.40 18.32 -2.80
C LEU A 233 8.28 18.56 -3.82
N ILE A 234 7.62 17.49 -4.28
CA ILE A 234 6.47 17.60 -5.19
C ILE A 234 5.34 18.39 -4.52
N ARG A 235 5.00 18.06 -3.28
CA ARG A 235 3.96 18.73 -2.50
C ARG A 235 4.26 20.23 -2.31
N MET A 236 5.49 20.55 -1.90
CA MET A 236 5.92 21.93 -1.67
C MET A 236 5.93 22.76 -2.95
N LYS A 237 6.44 22.21 -4.08
CA LYS A 237 6.41 22.88 -5.39
C LYS A 237 4.99 23.20 -5.82
N ARG A 238 4.04 22.27 -5.62
CA ARG A 238 2.62 22.49 -5.91
C ARG A 238 2.06 23.63 -5.08
N TYR A 239 2.29 23.64 -3.76
CA TYR A 239 1.78 24.71 -2.89
C TYR A 239 2.30 26.08 -3.33
N ILE A 240 3.57 26.17 -3.70
CA ILE A 240 4.16 27.39 -4.25
C ILE A 240 3.46 27.80 -5.56
N GLN A 241 3.22 26.84 -6.48
CA GLN A 241 2.53 27.09 -7.76
C GLN A 241 1.06 27.54 -7.59
N GLU A 242 0.37 27.03 -6.58
CA GLU A 242 -1.04 27.35 -6.29
C GLU A 242 -1.20 28.59 -5.39
N GLY A 243 -0.10 29.25 -5.03
CA GLY A 243 -0.10 30.40 -4.12
C GLY A 243 -0.57 30.03 -2.70
N VAL A 244 -0.37 28.78 -2.30
CA VAL A 244 -0.60 28.24 -0.95
C VAL A 244 0.69 28.36 -0.16
N ARG A 245 0.63 28.98 1.03
CA ARG A 245 1.81 29.14 1.88
C ARG A 245 2.19 27.82 2.52
N VAL A 246 3.35 27.27 2.15
CA VAL A 246 3.98 26.17 2.90
C VAL A 246 4.25 26.65 4.33
N LYS A 247 3.88 25.87 5.35
CA LYS A 247 4.17 26.16 6.76
C LYS A 247 5.36 25.32 7.21
N ARG A 248 6.09 25.77 8.24
CA ARG A 248 7.07 24.91 8.93
C ARG A 248 6.28 23.85 9.69
N GLU A 249 6.52 22.58 9.38
CA GLU A 249 5.84 21.45 10.01
C GLU A 249 6.75 20.22 10.02
N THR A 250 6.49 19.33 10.97
CA THR A 250 7.13 18.02 11.06
C THR A 250 6.14 16.96 10.57
N ARG A 251 6.60 16.09 9.67
CA ARG A 251 5.78 15.09 9.00
C ARG A 251 6.37 13.70 9.22
N HIS A 252 5.50 12.69 9.30
CA HIS A 252 5.88 11.29 9.42
C HIS A 252 5.81 10.60 8.06
N TRP A 253 6.84 9.82 7.72
CA TRP A 253 6.78 8.95 6.55
C TRP A 253 5.95 7.69 6.85
N ASP A 254 4.81 7.54 6.16
CA ASP A 254 4.01 6.31 6.17
C ASP A 254 4.52 5.38 5.08
N ASP A 255 5.27 4.36 5.49
CA ASP A 255 5.89 3.42 4.57
C ASP A 255 4.89 2.55 3.78
N ARG A 256 3.70 2.32 4.34
CA ARG A 256 2.66 1.51 3.66
C ARG A 256 1.97 2.31 2.57
N ARG A 257 1.64 3.57 2.87
CA ARG A 257 0.96 4.47 1.93
C ARG A 257 1.92 5.21 1.01
N LYS A 258 3.22 5.23 1.33
CA LYS A 258 4.28 5.96 0.62
C LYS A 258 3.97 7.47 0.53
N VAL A 259 3.50 8.05 1.64
CA VAL A 259 3.16 9.48 1.77
C VAL A 259 3.72 10.06 3.08
N THR A 260 3.89 11.38 3.14
CA THR A 260 4.17 12.09 4.39
C THR A 260 2.86 12.56 5.03
N ILE A 261 2.67 12.31 6.32
CA ILE A 261 1.48 12.68 7.09
C ILE A 261 1.89 13.75 8.12
N PRO A 262 1.14 14.86 8.30
CA PRO A 262 1.46 15.83 9.33
C PRO A 262 1.39 15.16 10.71
N LEU A 263 2.44 15.31 11.51
CA LEU A 263 2.38 14.95 12.92
C LEU A 263 1.64 16.06 13.67
N ARG A 264 0.87 15.70 14.71
CA ARG A 264 0.22 16.66 15.60
C ARG A 264 1.28 17.68 16.06
N GLU A 265 0.96 18.97 16.04
CA GLU A 265 1.83 20.02 16.58
C GLU A 265 2.23 19.63 18.01
N LYS A 266 3.48 19.22 18.20
CA LYS A 266 4.09 19.07 19.52
C LYS A 266 5.46 19.74 19.49
N GLU A 267 5.51 20.77 20.32
CA GLU A 267 6.66 21.32 21.06
C GLU A 267 7.87 21.68 20.20
N TYR A 268 8.01 22.98 19.96
CA TYR A 268 9.19 23.61 19.36
C TYR A 268 10.47 23.10 20.04
N GLU A 269 11.55 22.87 19.28
CA GLU A 269 12.91 22.58 19.82
C GLU A 269 13.34 23.56 20.93
N GLU A 270 12.76 24.77 20.94
CA GLU A 270 12.98 25.85 21.89
C GLU A 270 12.51 25.53 23.33
N GLU A 271 11.77 24.45 23.56
CA GLU A 271 11.31 24.03 24.91
C GLU A 271 12.24 23.04 25.63
N TYR A 272 13.23 22.47 24.93
CA TYR A 272 14.17 21.54 25.57
C TYR A 272 15.16 22.31 26.46
N ARG A 273 15.01 22.13 27.78
CA ARG A 273 15.87 22.76 28.79
C ARG A 273 17.23 22.08 28.89
N TYR A 274 18.12 22.33 27.92
CA TYR A 274 19.49 21.80 27.94
C TYR A 274 20.29 22.36 29.12
N ILE A 275 20.84 21.47 29.94
CA ILE A 275 21.81 21.83 30.99
C ILE A 275 22.98 20.84 30.97
N PRO A 276 24.22 21.27 31.30
CA PRO A 276 25.32 20.33 31.51
C PRO A 276 24.91 19.28 32.55
N ASP A 277 25.18 18.00 32.30
CA ASP A 277 24.87 16.95 33.25
C ASP A 277 25.83 17.03 34.46
N PRO A 278 25.35 17.39 35.67
CA PRO A 278 26.23 17.53 36.83
C PRO A 278 26.82 16.20 37.31
N ASN A 279 26.25 15.07 36.89
CA ASN A 279 26.73 13.74 37.26
C ASN A 279 27.87 13.25 36.36
N ILE A 280 28.10 13.91 35.22
CA ILE A 280 29.18 13.57 34.27
C ILE A 280 30.09 14.79 34.12
N PRO A 281 31.27 14.80 34.77
CA PRO A 281 32.21 15.92 34.62
C PRO A 281 32.77 15.99 33.18
N PRO A 282 33.33 17.15 32.76
CA PRO A 282 33.99 17.26 31.46
C PRO A 282 35.06 16.19 31.29
N ILE A 283 35.01 15.47 30.17
CA ILE A 283 35.91 14.36 29.88
C ILE A 283 37.04 14.86 28.98
N ASN A 284 38.29 14.71 29.42
CA ASN A 284 39.46 14.99 28.59
C ASN A 284 39.69 13.82 27.62
N ILE A 285 39.68 14.12 26.32
CA ILE A 285 39.80 13.13 25.25
C ILE A 285 41.14 13.21 24.49
N ILE A 286 42.12 13.99 24.95
CA ILE A 286 43.45 14.10 24.30
C ILE A 286 44.11 12.73 24.13
N HIS A 287 44.09 11.89 25.17
CA HIS A 287 44.66 10.55 25.11
C HIS A 287 43.87 9.62 24.16
N ILE A 288 42.55 9.82 24.07
CA ILE A 288 41.68 9.07 23.15
C ILE A 288 41.99 9.49 21.71
N LYS A 289 42.13 10.80 21.43
CA LYS A 289 42.50 11.34 20.11
C LYS A 289 43.80 10.72 19.59
N ARG A 290 44.83 10.61 20.45
CA ARG A 290 46.11 9.99 20.11
C ARG A 290 45.98 8.49 19.88
N ARG A 291 45.31 7.76 20.77
CA ARG A 291 45.10 6.31 20.62
C ARG A 291 44.37 5.98 19.32
N VAL A 292 43.34 6.76 18.98
CA VAL A 292 42.57 6.57 17.75
C VAL A 292 43.43 6.87 16.52
N GLU A 293 44.35 7.84 16.57
CA GLU A 293 45.28 8.14 15.47
C GLU A 293 46.04 6.90 14.99
N ASP A 294 46.50 6.09 15.94
CA ASP A 294 47.26 4.86 15.68
C ASP A 294 46.36 3.67 15.27
N ASP A 295 45.03 3.78 15.44
CA ASP A 295 44.03 2.73 15.26
C ASP A 295 42.95 3.09 14.20
N ILE A 296 43.22 4.09 13.34
CA ILE A 296 42.39 4.34 12.16
C ILE A 296 42.62 3.18 11.17
N PRO A 297 41.60 2.34 10.91
CA PRO A 297 41.73 1.22 10.02
C PRO A 297 41.91 1.75 8.62
N ARG A 298 42.65 0.99 7.83
CA ARG A 298 42.77 1.25 6.41
C ARG A 298 41.40 1.05 5.77
N LEU A 299 40.78 2.16 5.34
CA LEU A 299 39.48 2.14 4.67
C LEU A 299 39.54 1.27 3.41
N LYS A 300 38.42 0.65 3.04
CA LYS A 300 38.31 -0.15 1.82
C LYS A 300 38.75 0.61 0.58
N LYS A 301 38.50 1.93 0.53
CA LYS A 301 38.97 2.82 -0.54
C LYS A 301 40.48 2.77 -0.73
N HIS A 302 41.26 2.85 0.35
CA HIS A 302 42.73 2.75 0.25
C HIS A 302 43.20 1.38 -0.24
N VAL A 303 42.46 0.32 0.07
CA VAL A 303 42.74 -1.02 -0.46
C VAL A 303 42.42 -1.10 -1.96
N ILE A 304 41.33 -0.45 -2.41
CA ILE A 304 41.01 -0.31 -3.84
C ILE A 304 42.12 0.46 -4.55
N ASP A 305 42.52 1.61 -4.01
CA ASP A 305 43.55 2.47 -4.60
C ASP A 305 44.89 1.72 -4.73
N ASP A 306 45.28 0.93 -3.72
CA ASP A 306 46.44 0.05 -3.78
C ASP A 306 46.32 -1.00 -4.90
N LEU A 307 45.17 -1.69 -5.00
CA LEU A 307 44.93 -2.70 -6.03
C LEU A 307 44.99 -2.07 -7.43
N VAL A 308 44.42 -0.87 -7.59
CA VAL A 308 44.48 -0.10 -8.84
C VAL A 308 45.91 0.33 -9.15
N SER A 309 46.69 0.73 -8.14
CA SER A 309 48.10 1.12 -8.32
C SER A 309 49.02 -0.01 -8.80
N ILE A 310 48.62 -1.28 -8.58
CA ILE A 310 49.32 -2.47 -9.06
C ILE A 310 48.64 -3.10 -10.31
N GLY A 311 47.77 -2.34 -10.98
CA GLY A 311 47.21 -2.70 -12.30
C GLY A 311 45.82 -3.35 -12.30
N VAL A 312 45.18 -3.58 -11.15
CA VAL A 312 43.83 -4.18 -11.09
C VAL A 312 42.77 -3.15 -11.49
N LYS A 313 41.86 -3.49 -12.42
CA LYS A 313 40.75 -2.60 -12.77
C LYS A 313 39.84 -2.34 -11.57
N GLU A 314 39.42 -1.08 -11.39
CA GLU A 314 38.65 -0.62 -10.24
C GLU A 314 37.38 -1.45 -9.97
N ASN A 315 36.63 -1.80 -11.03
CA ASN A 315 35.43 -2.63 -10.91
C ASN A 315 35.71 -4.04 -10.38
N ILE A 316 36.88 -4.61 -10.68
CA ILE A 316 37.32 -5.91 -10.17
C ILE A 316 37.80 -5.76 -8.73
N ALA A 317 38.57 -4.72 -8.42
CA ALA A 317 39.03 -4.40 -7.07
C ALA A 317 37.84 -4.24 -6.10
N LYS A 318 36.80 -3.48 -6.48
CA LYS A 318 35.55 -3.33 -5.68
C LYS A 318 34.85 -4.65 -5.37
N VAL A 319 35.00 -5.67 -6.21
CA VAL A 319 34.41 -7.01 -5.95
C VAL A 319 35.36 -7.88 -5.14
N LEU A 320 36.66 -7.85 -5.42
CA LEU A 320 37.67 -8.66 -4.76
C LEU A 320 37.77 -8.37 -3.26
N ILE A 321 37.71 -7.09 -2.87
CA ILE A 321 37.79 -6.68 -1.45
C ILE A 321 36.58 -7.11 -0.61
N LYS A 322 35.46 -7.53 -1.24
CA LYS A 322 34.28 -8.00 -0.51
C LYS A 322 34.53 -9.34 0.16
N ASP A 323 35.57 -10.06 -0.24
CA ASP A 323 35.90 -11.39 0.25
C ASP A 323 37.37 -11.47 0.68
N VAL A 324 37.58 -11.41 2.00
CA VAL A 324 38.91 -11.34 2.63
C VAL A 324 39.76 -12.57 2.28
N GLU A 325 39.14 -13.75 2.13
CA GLU A 325 39.87 -14.98 1.79
C GLU A 325 40.47 -14.90 0.38
N TYR A 326 39.71 -14.40 -0.60
CA TYR A 326 40.19 -14.23 -1.97
C TYR A 326 41.21 -13.10 -2.09
N LEU A 327 41.03 -12.01 -1.35
CA LEU A 327 42.01 -10.91 -1.30
C LEU A 327 43.36 -11.39 -0.72
N ASN A 328 43.33 -12.20 0.34
CA ASN A 328 44.54 -12.79 0.90
C ASN A 328 45.24 -13.74 -0.08
N LEU A 329 44.47 -14.59 -0.77
CA LEU A 329 45.00 -15.49 -1.80
C LEU A 329 45.62 -14.72 -2.98
N PHE A 330 44.99 -13.62 -3.41
CA PHE A 330 45.52 -12.73 -4.43
C PHE A 330 46.91 -12.20 -4.04
N HIS A 331 47.03 -11.62 -2.84
CA HIS A 331 48.30 -11.08 -2.35
C HIS A 331 49.37 -12.16 -2.12
N GLU A 332 48.97 -13.36 -1.67
CA GLU A 332 49.86 -14.51 -1.52
C GLU A 332 50.49 -14.91 -2.86
N ILE A 333 49.67 -15.11 -3.91
CA ILE A 333 50.15 -15.53 -5.23
C ILE A 333 51.06 -14.47 -5.85
N ILE A 334 50.72 -13.18 -5.72
CA ILE A 334 51.58 -12.08 -6.19
C ILE A 334 52.95 -12.13 -5.50
N ARG A 335 52.97 -12.30 -4.18
CA ARG A 335 54.20 -12.29 -3.38
C ARG A 335 55.09 -13.48 -3.72
N GLU A 336 54.52 -14.68 -3.80
CA GLU A 336 55.28 -15.91 -4.00
C GLU A 336 55.78 -16.06 -5.44
N LEU A 337 54.96 -15.69 -6.42
CA LEU A 337 55.34 -15.75 -7.83
C LEU A 337 56.07 -14.48 -8.32
N LYS A 338 56.27 -13.50 -7.43
CA LYS A 338 56.91 -12.21 -7.71
C LYS A 338 56.33 -11.53 -8.97
N LEU A 339 55.01 -11.51 -9.08
CA LEU A 339 54.32 -10.90 -10.23
C LEU A 339 54.55 -9.40 -10.23
N SER A 340 55.02 -8.86 -11.35
CA SER A 340 55.28 -7.42 -11.55
C SER A 340 54.65 -6.87 -12.83
N ASP A 341 53.87 -7.70 -13.54
CA ASP A 341 53.20 -7.36 -14.80
C ASP A 341 51.73 -7.05 -14.51
N ASP A 342 51.32 -5.80 -14.73
CA ASP A 342 49.96 -5.30 -14.48
C ASP A 342 48.90 -6.15 -15.20
N GLU A 343 49.19 -6.65 -16.40
CA GLU A 343 48.26 -7.45 -17.19
C GLU A 343 48.05 -8.83 -16.56
N LYS A 344 49.13 -9.44 -16.05
CA LYS A 344 49.06 -10.71 -15.29
C LYS A 344 48.39 -10.52 -13.93
N ILE A 345 48.67 -9.42 -13.24
CA ILE A 345 48.07 -9.09 -11.93
C ILE A 345 46.56 -8.89 -12.08
N ASN A 346 46.13 -8.08 -13.05
CA ASN A 346 44.71 -7.90 -13.34
C ASN A 346 44.04 -9.20 -13.79
N TYR A 347 44.74 -10.05 -14.56
CA TYR A 347 44.22 -11.34 -14.98
C TYR A 347 44.00 -12.28 -13.78
N LEU A 348 44.92 -12.32 -12.82
CA LEU A 348 44.74 -13.08 -11.57
C LEU A 348 43.54 -12.58 -10.76
N ALA A 349 43.40 -11.25 -10.59
CA ALA A 349 42.25 -10.66 -9.91
C ALA A 349 40.94 -11.02 -10.62
N SER A 350 40.93 -10.97 -11.96
CA SER A 350 39.79 -11.36 -12.79
C SER A 350 39.42 -12.83 -12.60
N LEU A 351 40.43 -13.73 -12.59
CA LEU A 351 40.24 -15.16 -12.37
C LEU A 351 39.62 -15.48 -11.02
N LEU A 352 40.11 -14.81 -9.97
CA LEU A 352 39.60 -14.98 -8.62
C LEU A 352 38.13 -14.59 -8.52
N VAL A 353 37.77 -13.42 -9.07
CA VAL A 353 36.42 -12.86 -8.99
C VAL A 353 35.41 -13.60 -9.87
N ASN A 354 35.76 -13.92 -11.12
CA ASN A 354 34.79 -14.43 -12.10
C ASN A 354 34.76 -15.96 -12.18
N GLU A 355 35.93 -16.62 -12.20
CA GLU A 355 36.02 -18.07 -12.37
C GLU A 355 36.11 -18.82 -11.03
N CYS A 356 37.11 -18.53 -10.20
CA CYS A 356 37.41 -19.28 -8.99
C CYS A 356 36.30 -19.16 -7.94
N ARG A 357 35.77 -17.95 -7.72
CA ARG A 357 34.63 -17.73 -6.83
C ARG A 357 33.41 -18.54 -7.25
N GLY A 358 33.16 -18.63 -8.57
CA GLY A 358 32.10 -19.47 -9.11
C GLY A 358 32.33 -20.97 -8.89
N LEU A 359 33.58 -21.44 -8.87
CA LEU A 359 33.89 -22.85 -8.61
C LEU A 359 33.63 -23.24 -7.14
N VAL A 360 34.04 -22.38 -6.20
CA VAL A 360 33.85 -22.61 -4.76
C VAL A 360 32.38 -22.48 -4.36
N ASN A 361 31.69 -21.42 -4.81
CA ASN A 361 30.27 -21.21 -4.48
C ASN A 361 29.36 -22.33 -5.02
N ARG A 362 29.74 -22.98 -6.11
CA ARG A 362 29.02 -24.14 -6.67
C ARG A 362 29.47 -25.48 -6.07
N GLY A 363 30.41 -25.48 -5.12
CA GLY A 363 30.88 -26.67 -4.42
C GLY A 363 31.83 -27.57 -5.21
N TYR A 364 32.36 -27.13 -6.35
CA TYR A 364 33.26 -27.96 -7.18
C TYR A 364 34.63 -28.16 -6.57
N ILE A 365 35.07 -27.23 -5.73
CA ILE A 365 36.38 -27.29 -5.08
C ILE A 365 36.33 -26.57 -3.74
N GLU A 366 36.94 -27.16 -2.72
CA GLU A 366 37.16 -26.48 -1.45
C GLU A 366 38.19 -25.36 -1.60
N PHE A 367 37.99 -24.24 -0.91
CA PHE A 367 38.85 -23.06 -1.02
C PHE A 367 40.33 -23.37 -0.76
N GLY A 368 40.64 -24.23 0.22
CA GLY A 368 42.01 -24.67 0.51
C GLY A 368 42.68 -25.42 -0.64
N ARG A 369 41.91 -26.23 -1.39
CA ARG A 369 42.40 -26.95 -2.57
C ARG A 369 42.53 -26.04 -3.79
N LEU A 370 41.59 -25.10 -3.97
CA LEU A 370 41.67 -24.06 -4.98
C LEU A 370 42.94 -23.23 -4.82
N ARG A 371 43.27 -22.81 -3.59
CA ARG A 371 44.49 -22.06 -3.27
C ARG A 371 45.74 -22.77 -3.80
N GLN A 372 45.88 -24.07 -3.57
CA GLN A 372 47.02 -24.85 -4.04
C GLN A 372 47.05 -24.96 -5.57
N ILE A 373 45.91 -25.26 -6.19
CA ILE A 373 45.85 -25.52 -7.64
C ILE A 373 46.01 -24.23 -8.44
N LEU A 374 45.36 -23.14 -8.02
CA LEU A 374 45.47 -21.84 -8.68
C LEU A 374 46.90 -21.34 -8.64
N LYS A 375 47.60 -21.49 -7.50
CA LYS A 375 49.01 -21.15 -7.38
C LYS A 375 49.88 -21.92 -8.38
N SER A 376 49.70 -23.24 -8.49
CA SER A 376 50.45 -24.08 -9.43
C SER A 376 50.17 -23.74 -10.90
N ILE A 377 48.90 -23.56 -11.26
CA ILE A 377 48.49 -23.18 -12.63
C ILE A 377 49.05 -21.80 -12.99
N PHE A 378 48.93 -20.84 -12.06
CA PHE A 378 49.37 -19.47 -12.32
C PHE A 378 50.90 -19.35 -12.37
N SER A 379 51.66 -20.24 -11.69
CA SER A 379 53.12 -20.36 -11.85
C SER A 379 53.49 -20.75 -13.28
N LEU A 380 52.86 -21.79 -13.82
CA LEU A 380 53.09 -22.24 -15.20
C LEU A 380 52.74 -21.15 -16.22
N TYR A 381 51.68 -20.39 -15.97
CA TYR A 381 51.31 -19.24 -16.79
C TYR A 381 52.34 -18.11 -16.68
N ASN A 382 52.84 -17.84 -15.47
CA ASN A 382 53.84 -16.79 -15.25
C ASN A 382 55.15 -17.09 -15.98
N GLU A 383 55.58 -18.36 -15.98
CA GLU A 383 56.75 -18.88 -16.69
C GLU A 383 56.56 -18.99 -18.21
N GLY A 384 55.36 -18.71 -18.73
CA GLY A 384 55.05 -18.77 -20.16
C GLY A 384 54.87 -20.19 -20.72
N VAL A 385 54.75 -21.20 -19.84
CA VAL A 385 54.59 -22.61 -20.22
C VAL A 385 53.18 -22.91 -20.74
N ILE A 386 52.18 -22.17 -20.25
CA ILE A 386 50.78 -22.30 -20.68
C ILE A 386 50.18 -20.92 -21.03
N SER A 387 49.24 -20.91 -21.97
CA SER A 387 48.50 -19.73 -22.41
C SER A 387 47.33 -19.36 -21.48
N ARG A 388 46.76 -18.15 -21.65
CA ARG A 388 45.56 -17.73 -20.89
C ARG A 388 44.37 -18.66 -21.09
N ASP A 389 44.19 -19.20 -22.28
CA ASP A 389 43.09 -20.12 -22.59
C ASP A 389 43.29 -21.48 -21.90
N GLU A 390 44.54 -21.96 -21.81
CA GLU A 390 44.88 -23.18 -21.08
C GLU A 390 44.72 -23.03 -19.55
N VAL A 391 45.01 -21.85 -18.99
CA VAL A 391 44.71 -21.53 -17.57
C VAL A 391 43.20 -21.66 -17.31
N LYS A 392 42.38 -21.02 -18.15
CA LYS A 392 40.91 -21.12 -18.03
C LYS A 392 40.41 -22.54 -18.24
N SER A 393 40.94 -23.26 -19.22
CA SER A 393 40.59 -24.66 -19.49
C SER A 393 40.94 -25.56 -18.30
N LYS A 394 42.13 -25.44 -17.72
CA LYS A 394 42.53 -26.22 -16.53
C LYS A 394 41.68 -25.88 -15.31
N LEU A 395 41.35 -24.60 -15.06
CA LEU A 395 40.47 -24.19 -13.96
C LEU A 395 39.03 -24.67 -14.17
N ARG A 396 38.50 -24.63 -15.40
CA ARG A 396 37.19 -25.21 -15.73
C ARG A 396 37.19 -26.73 -15.61
N GLY A 397 38.29 -27.38 -15.98
CA GLY A 397 38.52 -28.81 -15.83
C GLY A 397 38.52 -29.29 -14.38
N LEU A 398 38.80 -28.41 -13.41
CA LEU A 398 38.58 -28.72 -11.98
C LEU A 398 37.10 -28.88 -11.63
N GLY A 399 36.21 -28.22 -12.38
CA GLY A 399 34.77 -28.45 -12.35
C GLY A 399 34.33 -29.68 -13.16
N GLU A 400 35.20 -30.27 -13.99
CA GLU A 400 34.86 -31.41 -14.85
C GLU A 400 35.10 -32.79 -14.20
N HIS A 401 35.64 -32.83 -12.98
CA HIS A 401 35.79 -34.07 -12.22
C HIS A 401 35.05 -34.08 -10.89
N LYS A 402 33.73 -33.84 -10.98
CA LYS A 402 32.68 -34.65 -10.36
C LYS A 402 31.32 -34.17 -10.87
N MET A 403 31.13 -34.25 -12.17
CA MET A 403 29.80 -34.19 -12.75
C MET A 403 29.70 -35.28 -13.79
N VAL A 404 29.21 -36.45 -13.36
CA VAL A 404 28.75 -37.46 -14.31
C VAL A 404 27.65 -36.78 -15.13
N TYR A 405 27.73 -36.82 -16.47
CA TYR A 405 26.59 -36.37 -17.26
C TYR A 405 25.40 -37.23 -16.84
N ALA A 406 24.38 -36.58 -16.29
CA ALA A 406 23.16 -37.27 -15.92
C ALA A 406 22.62 -37.99 -17.15
N ASP A 407 22.31 -39.27 -17.00
CA ASP A 407 21.57 -39.96 -18.04
C ASP A 407 20.19 -39.30 -18.22
N GLU A 408 19.56 -39.57 -19.36
CA GLU A 408 18.27 -38.98 -19.70
C GLU A 408 17.19 -39.24 -18.62
N GLN A 409 17.24 -40.37 -17.89
CA GLN A 409 16.30 -40.69 -16.80
C GLN A 409 16.50 -39.83 -15.56
N LEU A 410 17.75 -39.56 -15.18
CA LEU A 410 18.07 -38.71 -14.04
C LEU A 410 17.74 -37.24 -14.34
N ILE A 411 17.99 -36.78 -15.57
CA ILE A 411 17.61 -35.44 -16.03
C ILE A 411 16.09 -35.26 -15.93
N GLU A 412 15.32 -36.19 -16.48
CA GLU A 412 13.85 -36.18 -16.40
C GLU A 412 13.35 -36.10 -14.94
N LYS A 413 13.90 -36.96 -14.06
CA LYS A 413 13.52 -37.01 -12.64
C LYS A 413 13.79 -35.70 -11.88
N VAL A 414 14.89 -35.02 -12.20
CA VAL A 414 15.25 -33.75 -11.53
C VAL A 414 14.48 -32.57 -12.13
N VAL A 415 14.30 -32.53 -13.46
CA VAL A 415 13.43 -31.53 -14.11
C VAL A 415 12.03 -31.54 -13.47
N TYR A 416 11.46 -32.73 -13.28
CA TYR A 416 10.15 -32.89 -12.65
C TYR A 416 10.07 -32.37 -11.21
N ARG A 417 11.09 -32.68 -10.39
CA ARG A 417 11.20 -32.25 -9.00
C ARG A 417 11.31 -30.72 -8.89
N VAL A 418 12.05 -30.10 -9.81
CA VAL A 418 12.19 -28.65 -9.88
C VAL A 418 10.92 -28.00 -10.39
N VAL A 419 10.32 -28.50 -11.48
CA VAL A 419 9.09 -27.92 -12.05
C VAL A 419 7.92 -27.97 -11.06
N SER A 420 7.81 -29.03 -10.25
CA SER A 420 6.77 -29.17 -9.21
C SER A 420 6.92 -28.21 -8.02
N THR A 421 8.07 -27.53 -7.87
CA THR A 421 8.34 -26.61 -6.73
C THR A 421 8.33 -25.13 -7.10
N VAL A 422 8.10 -24.76 -8.37
CA VAL A 422 8.14 -23.37 -8.87
C VAL A 422 6.74 -22.84 -9.20
N ASP A 423 6.30 -21.77 -8.52
CA ASP A 423 4.98 -21.14 -8.71
C ASP A 423 4.91 -20.30 -10.01
N ARG A 424 3.88 -20.55 -10.85
CA ARG A 424 3.83 -20.14 -12.28
C ARG A 424 3.24 -18.76 -12.51
N ARG A 425 3.84 -17.68 -11.98
CA ARG A 425 3.46 -16.30 -12.34
C ARG A 425 4.66 -15.42 -12.67
N GLY A 426 4.81 -15.11 -13.97
CA GLY A 426 5.65 -14.02 -14.49
C GLY A 426 6.74 -14.47 -15.46
N ARG A 427 6.88 -13.77 -16.60
CA ARG A 427 7.88 -14.02 -17.66
C ARG A 427 9.31 -13.91 -17.12
N ARG A 428 9.84 -15.00 -16.57
CA ARG A 428 11.26 -15.32 -16.30
C ARG A 428 11.46 -16.82 -15.94
N THR A 429 10.52 -17.68 -16.33
CA THR A 429 10.39 -19.04 -15.74
C THR A 429 11.33 -20.08 -16.35
N ARG A 430 11.66 -20.03 -17.65
CA ARG A 430 12.51 -21.04 -18.31
C ARG A 430 13.96 -21.02 -17.81
N ASP A 431 14.61 -19.86 -17.82
CA ASP A 431 16.00 -19.73 -17.37
C ASP A 431 16.15 -20.04 -15.87
N TYR A 432 15.12 -19.73 -15.08
CA TYR A 432 15.07 -20.06 -13.65
C TYR A 432 14.95 -21.57 -13.40
N ILE A 433 14.07 -22.27 -14.14
CA ILE A 433 13.94 -23.74 -14.05
C ILE A 433 15.24 -24.42 -14.49
N ILE A 434 15.83 -24.00 -15.62
CA ILE A 434 17.11 -24.54 -16.10
C ILE A 434 18.20 -24.33 -15.04
N GLY A 435 18.27 -23.12 -14.46
CA GLY A 435 19.22 -22.81 -13.38
C GLY A 435 19.03 -23.70 -12.16
N ARG A 436 17.78 -23.97 -11.75
CA ARG A 436 17.46 -24.82 -10.59
C ARG A 436 17.69 -26.30 -10.86
N VAL A 437 17.44 -26.79 -12.07
CA VAL A 437 17.75 -28.18 -12.48
C VAL A 437 19.26 -28.42 -12.47
N LEU A 438 20.03 -27.47 -13.01
CA LEU A 438 21.49 -27.52 -12.96
C LEU A 438 22.02 -27.42 -11.52
N GLU A 439 21.33 -26.66 -10.66
CA GLU A 439 21.66 -26.55 -9.23
C GLU A 439 21.42 -27.88 -8.49
N GLU A 440 20.27 -28.54 -8.70
CA GLU A 440 19.94 -29.82 -8.06
C GLU A 440 20.83 -30.97 -8.58
N LEU A 441 21.04 -31.06 -9.90
CA LEU A 441 22.01 -31.99 -10.47
C LEU A 441 23.42 -31.74 -9.90
N GLY A 442 23.78 -30.46 -9.73
CA GLY A 442 25.01 -30.03 -9.07
C GLY A 442 25.19 -30.54 -7.65
N ARG A 443 24.12 -30.53 -6.84
CA ARG A 443 24.14 -31.06 -5.46
C ARG A 443 24.33 -32.57 -5.41
N GLU A 444 23.84 -33.29 -6.42
CA GLU A 444 23.97 -34.75 -6.55
C GLU A 444 25.26 -35.17 -7.31
N GLY A 445 26.08 -34.22 -7.77
CA GLY A 445 27.34 -34.49 -8.48
C GLY A 445 27.17 -34.86 -9.95
N TYR A 446 26.15 -34.33 -10.63
CA TYR A 446 25.82 -34.58 -12.04
C TYR A 446 25.64 -33.27 -12.84
N THR A 447 25.90 -33.29 -14.15
CA THR A 447 25.61 -32.14 -15.07
C THR A 447 24.74 -32.58 -16.24
N ALA A 448 24.14 -31.64 -16.97
CA ALA A 448 23.33 -31.93 -18.14
C ALA A 448 23.42 -30.81 -19.20
N ASP A 449 23.27 -31.18 -20.47
CA ASP A 449 23.21 -30.22 -21.56
C ASP A 449 21.86 -29.48 -21.55
N VAL A 450 21.91 -28.16 -21.79
CA VAL A 450 20.71 -27.32 -21.76
C VAL A 450 19.70 -27.74 -22.82
N LYS A 451 20.11 -28.24 -23.99
CA LYS A 451 19.16 -28.78 -24.99
C LYS A 451 18.47 -30.04 -24.49
N THR A 452 19.18 -30.91 -23.76
CA THR A 452 18.59 -32.12 -23.18
C THR A 452 17.60 -31.76 -22.07
N ILE A 453 17.95 -30.81 -21.19
CA ILE A 453 17.03 -30.27 -20.17
C ILE A 453 15.79 -29.66 -20.84
N LEU A 454 15.98 -28.85 -21.89
CA LEU A 454 14.89 -28.23 -22.65
C LEU A 454 13.97 -29.26 -23.29
N LYS A 455 14.50 -30.39 -23.78
CA LYS A 455 13.73 -31.51 -24.31
C LYS A 455 12.74 -32.03 -23.25
N TYR A 456 13.17 -32.16 -21.99
CA TYR A 456 12.29 -32.60 -20.90
C TYR A 456 11.39 -31.49 -20.34
N ILE A 457 11.81 -30.23 -20.37
CA ILE A 457 10.93 -29.08 -20.07
C ILE A 457 9.81 -28.94 -21.12
N GLU A 458 10.07 -29.32 -22.38
CA GLU A 458 9.05 -29.38 -23.45
C GLU A 458 8.21 -30.66 -23.42
N ILE A 459 8.70 -31.74 -22.80
CA ILE A 459 7.96 -33.00 -22.59
C ILE A 459 7.06 -32.95 -21.34
N ASP A 460 7.41 -32.17 -20.31
CA ASP A 460 6.64 -31.99 -19.05
C ASP A 460 5.34 -31.16 -19.17
N GLU A 461 4.89 -30.85 -20.39
CA GLU A 461 3.44 -30.62 -20.63
C GLU A 461 2.63 -31.92 -20.58
N VAL A 462 3.29 -33.09 -20.50
CA VAL A 462 2.66 -34.40 -20.52
C VAL A 462 3.33 -35.32 -19.49
N VAL A 463 2.53 -35.83 -18.54
CA VAL A 463 2.83 -36.91 -17.55
C VAL A 463 3.21 -36.44 -16.12
N ASP A 464 2.24 -35.86 -15.39
CA ASP A 464 2.30 -35.85 -13.92
C ASP A 464 1.78 -37.19 -13.34
N ASN A 465 2.57 -37.90 -12.52
CA ASN A 465 2.25 -39.19 -11.94
C ASN A 465 3.14 -39.47 -10.70
N THR A 466 2.83 -38.86 -9.55
CA THR A 466 3.15 -39.48 -8.25
C THR A 466 1.97 -39.46 -7.28
N ARG A 467 1.81 -40.63 -6.65
CA ARG A 467 0.63 -41.10 -5.92
C ARG A 467 0.60 -40.62 -4.46
N GLN A 468 -0.65 -40.49 -3.99
CA GLN A 468 -1.13 -40.73 -2.62
C GLN A 468 -1.16 -39.57 -1.62
N ILE A 469 -1.94 -38.55 -1.97
CA ILE A 469 -3.14 -38.21 -1.19
C ILE A 469 -4.28 -38.31 -2.21
N LYS A 470 -5.45 -38.89 -1.90
CA LYS A 470 -6.58 -38.95 -2.85
C LYS A 470 -7.12 -37.54 -3.12
N ARG A 471 -6.36 -36.75 -3.90
CA ARG A 471 -6.82 -35.56 -4.61
C ARG A 471 -7.51 -36.06 -5.85
N PHE A 472 -8.75 -35.63 -6.03
CA PHE A 472 -9.51 -35.82 -7.26
C PHE A 472 -8.76 -35.08 -8.38
N GLU A 473 -7.96 -35.80 -9.18
CA GLU A 473 -7.27 -35.21 -10.35
C GLU A 473 -8.31 -34.88 -11.43
N PRO A 474 -8.43 -33.60 -11.87
CA PRO A 474 -9.29 -33.24 -12.98
C PRO A 474 -8.65 -33.69 -14.29
N LYS A 475 -8.82 -34.96 -14.65
CA LYS A 475 -8.48 -35.44 -16.00
C LYS A 475 -9.34 -34.71 -17.03
N ARG A 476 -8.68 -33.97 -17.94
CA ARG A 476 -9.20 -33.43 -19.22
C ARG A 476 -10.36 -32.41 -19.10
N ILE A 477 -10.08 -31.19 -18.65
CA ILE A 477 -11.07 -30.09 -18.77
C ILE A 477 -11.16 -29.52 -20.19
N SER A 478 -10.08 -29.53 -21.00
CA SER A 478 -10.06 -28.79 -22.28
C SER A 478 -10.96 -29.34 -23.40
N ILE A 479 -11.27 -30.64 -23.41
CA ILE A 479 -12.17 -31.25 -24.42
C ILE A 479 -13.62 -31.35 -23.90
N TYR A 480 -13.79 -31.47 -22.57
CA TYR A 480 -15.11 -31.56 -21.95
C TYR A 480 -15.79 -30.19 -21.79
N SER A 481 -15.02 -29.10 -21.70
CA SER A 481 -15.57 -27.75 -21.53
C SER A 481 -16.50 -27.36 -22.68
N ASP A 482 -16.11 -27.56 -23.94
CA ASP A 482 -16.91 -27.08 -25.08
C ASP A 482 -18.24 -27.82 -25.24
N LYS A 483 -18.23 -29.14 -25.03
CA LYS A 483 -19.46 -29.94 -25.10
C LYS A 483 -20.37 -29.66 -23.91
N ILE A 484 -19.83 -29.55 -22.69
CA ILE A 484 -20.62 -29.20 -21.50
C ILE A 484 -21.19 -27.78 -21.62
N ILE A 485 -20.43 -26.83 -22.16
CA ILE A 485 -20.90 -25.46 -22.40
C ILE A 485 -22.05 -25.44 -23.42
N ARG A 486 -22.00 -26.26 -24.47
CA ARG A 486 -23.07 -26.38 -25.47
C ARG A 486 -24.30 -27.12 -24.95
N ASP A 487 -24.11 -28.20 -24.21
CA ASP A 487 -25.18 -29.12 -23.81
C ASP A 487 -25.85 -28.73 -22.48
N ARG A 488 -25.34 -27.70 -21.77
CA ARG A 488 -25.91 -27.28 -20.49
C ARG A 488 -27.27 -26.60 -20.67
N ILE A 489 -28.15 -26.82 -19.71
CA ILE A 489 -29.36 -26.04 -19.50
C ILE A 489 -29.26 -25.30 -18.16
N ASN A 490 -29.75 -24.05 -18.10
CA ASN A 490 -29.84 -23.36 -16.82
C ASN A 490 -30.94 -24.00 -15.97
N ILE A 491 -30.78 -23.95 -14.66
CA ILE A 491 -31.71 -24.58 -13.72
C ILE A 491 -33.12 -24.00 -13.86
N LYS A 492 -33.27 -22.68 -14.00
CA LYS A 492 -34.60 -22.05 -14.16
C LYS A 492 -35.36 -22.55 -15.40
N ASP A 493 -34.65 -22.92 -16.46
CA ASP A 493 -35.25 -23.41 -17.70
C ASP A 493 -35.76 -24.85 -17.57
N LEU A 494 -35.24 -25.64 -16.61
CA LEU A 494 -35.72 -26.99 -16.31
C LEU A 494 -37.20 -27.01 -15.89
N TYR A 495 -37.65 -25.99 -15.17
CA TYR A 495 -39.06 -25.86 -14.76
C TYR A 495 -40.02 -25.70 -15.93
N ARG A 496 -39.51 -25.34 -17.12
CA ARG A 496 -40.31 -25.20 -18.35
C ARG A 496 -40.27 -26.45 -19.21
N VAL A 497 -39.10 -27.07 -19.35
CA VAL A 497 -38.90 -28.24 -20.23
C VAL A 497 -39.29 -29.56 -19.57
N GLY A 498 -39.31 -29.62 -18.23
CA GLY A 498 -39.81 -30.77 -17.48
C GLY A 498 -38.90 -32.00 -17.56
N ARG A 499 -39.52 -33.19 -17.65
CA ARG A 499 -38.84 -34.50 -17.57
C ARG A 499 -37.91 -34.73 -18.77
N GLY A 500 -36.71 -35.22 -18.52
CA GLY A 500 -35.75 -35.55 -19.58
C GLY A 500 -34.34 -35.77 -19.07
N ARG A 501 -33.42 -35.99 -20.01
CA ARG A 501 -31.98 -36.05 -19.75
C ARG A 501 -31.36 -34.69 -20.02
N TYR A 502 -30.73 -34.11 -19.00
CA TYR A 502 -30.12 -32.78 -19.12
C TYR A 502 -28.74 -32.76 -18.48
N THR A 503 -27.92 -31.82 -18.94
CA THR A 503 -26.66 -31.45 -18.29
C THR A 503 -26.90 -30.15 -17.53
N VAL A 504 -26.71 -30.18 -16.21
CA VAL A 504 -26.85 -29.02 -15.33
C VAL A 504 -25.47 -28.68 -14.77
N VAL A 505 -25.11 -27.40 -14.75
CA VAL A 505 -23.79 -26.95 -14.29
C VAL A 505 -23.95 -25.89 -13.22
N GLY A 506 -23.33 -26.07 -12.06
CA GLY A 506 -23.51 -25.17 -10.92
C GLY A 506 -22.60 -25.47 -9.74
N TRP A 507 -22.84 -24.76 -8.65
CA TRP A 507 -22.15 -24.89 -7.36
C TRP A 507 -22.96 -25.73 -6.38
N ILE A 508 -22.28 -26.62 -5.64
CA ILE A 508 -22.89 -27.34 -4.52
C ILE A 508 -23.18 -26.34 -3.39
N GLU A 509 -24.43 -25.94 -3.17
CA GLU A 509 -24.79 -24.99 -2.11
C GLU A 509 -24.85 -25.67 -0.74
N SER A 510 -25.49 -26.83 -0.66
CA SER A 510 -25.64 -27.59 0.58
C SER A 510 -25.71 -29.09 0.34
N LYS A 511 -25.37 -29.85 1.38
CA LYS A 511 -25.49 -31.31 1.42
C LYS A 511 -26.26 -31.74 2.66
N MET A 512 -27.08 -32.77 2.53
CA MET A 512 -27.82 -33.39 3.62
C MET A 512 -27.79 -34.91 3.45
N TYR A 513 -27.52 -35.61 4.55
CA TYR A 513 -27.43 -37.07 4.59
C TYR A 513 -28.68 -37.63 5.27
N VAL A 514 -29.37 -38.55 4.60
CA VAL A 514 -30.58 -39.20 5.12
C VAL A 514 -30.48 -40.69 4.83
N GLY A 515 -30.09 -41.48 5.84
CA GLY A 515 -29.83 -42.91 5.67
C GLY A 515 -28.71 -43.16 4.66
N ASP A 516 -28.99 -43.93 3.61
CA ASP A 516 -28.10 -44.25 2.50
C ASP A 516 -28.13 -43.20 1.36
N LYS A 517 -28.95 -42.15 1.50
CA LYS A 517 -29.14 -41.11 0.48
C LYS A 517 -28.37 -39.83 0.80
N LEU A 518 -27.85 -39.22 -0.25
CA LEU A 518 -27.21 -37.91 -0.26
C LEU A 518 -28.07 -36.93 -1.07
N PHE A 519 -28.59 -35.92 -0.39
CA PHE A 519 -29.35 -34.82 -0.96
C PHE A 519 -28.42 -33.61 -1.13
N ILE A 520 -28.31 -33.11 -2.35
CA ILE A 520 -27.51 -31.94 -2.69
C ILE A 520 -28.41 -30.86 -3.25
N ILE A 521 -28.21 -29.63 -2.80
CA ILE A 521 -28.75 -28.47 -3.50
C ILE A 521 -27.67 -27.97 -4.44
N LEU A 522 -27.90 -28.14 -5.75
CA LEU A 522 -27.05 -27.58 -6.78
C LEU A 522 -27.63 -26.24 -7.22
N ARG A 523 -26.80 -25.20 -7.27
CA ARG A 523 -27.22 -23.85 -7.63
C ARG A 523 -26.43 -23.32 -8.82
N ASP A 524 -27.09 -22.63 -9.73
CA ASP A 524 -26.45 -21.80 -10.75
C ASP A 524 -26.79 -20.31 -10.54
N TRP A 525 -26.59 -19.48 -11.57
CA TRP A 525 -26.90 -18.04 -11.50
C TRP A 525 -28.40 -17.73 -11.68
N THR A 526 -29.18 -18.72 -12.16
CA THR A 526 -30.61 -18.62 -12.43
C THR A 526 -31.47 -19.12 -11.28
N ASP A 527 -31.20 -20.31 -10.74
CA ASP A 527 -31.95 -20.92 -9.63
C ASP A 527 -31.19 -22.10 -8.98
N LYS A 528 -31.88 -22.93 -8.19
CA LYS A 528 -31.35 -24.12 -7.51
C LYS A 528 -32.21 -25.36 -7.73
N ILE A 529 -31.58 -26.53 -7.83
CA ILE A 529 -32.25 -27.82 -7.99
C ILE A 529 -31.74 -28.82 -6.94
N GLN A 530 -32.63 -29.70 -6.50
CA GLN A 530 -32.27 -30.81 -5.64
C GLN A 530 -31.72 -31.97 -6.48
N VAL A 531 -30.56 -32.48 -6.10
CA VAL A 531 -29.91 -33.65 -6.66
C VAL A 531 -29.97 -34.76 -5.61
N ILE A 532 -30.46 -35.94 -5.97
CA ILE A 532 -30.55 -37.08 -5.06
C ILE A 532 -29.72 -38.22 -5.61
N THR A 533 -28.82 -38.75 -4.79
CA THR A 533 -28.07 -39.97 -5.08
C THR A 533 -28.02 -40.86 -3.83
N ASP A 534 -27.58 -42.10 -3.99
CA ASP A 534 -27.54 -43.11 -2.93
C ASP A 534 -26.27 -43.96 -3.08
N THR A 535 -25.90 -44.69 -2.02
CA THR A 535 -24.64 -45.46 -1.98
C THR A 535 -24.50 -46.53 -3.07
N SER A 536 -25.59 -46.91 -3.77
CA SER A 536 -25.53 -47.87 -4.88
C SER A 536 -24.97 -47.27 -6.18
N LYS A 537 -24.95 -45.93 -6.31
CA LYS A 537 -24.53 -45.24 -7.54
C LYS A 537 -23.07 -44.81 -7.47
N ASN A 538 -22.34 -45.01 -8.58
CA ASN A 538 -20.93 -44.62 -8.71
C ASN A 538 -20.69 -43.11 -8.46
N VAL A 539 -21.69 -42.27 -8.75
CA VAL A 539 -21.60 -40.82 -8.55
C VAL A 539 -21.70 -40.39 -7.08
N TYR A 540 -22.21 -41.23 -6.18
CA TYR A 540 -22.36 -40.91 -4.76
C TYR A 540 -21.03 -40.53 -4.13
N LYS A 541 -20.00 -41.36 -4.32
CA LYS A 541 -18.68 -41.14 -3.73
C LYS A 541 -18.04 -39.83 -4.20
N ILE A 542 -18.21 -39.51 -5.49
CA ILE A 542 -17.72 -38.26 -6.08
C ILE A 542 -18.44 -37.08 -5.42
N LEU A 543 -19.76 -37.13 -5.37
CA LEU A 543 -20.58 -36.08 -4.79
C LEU A 543 -20.40 -35.92 -3.29
N ASP A 544 -20.06 -36.99 -2.57
CA ASP A 544 -19.78 -36.98 -1.13
C ASP A 544 -18.43 -36.31 -0.82
N GLU A 545 -17.37 -36.63 -1.58
CA GLU A 545 -16.02 -36.09 -1.40
C GLU A 545 -15.89 -34.59 -1.77
N LEU A 546 -16.71 -34.08 -2.69
CA LEU A 546 -16.60 -32.69 -3.16
C LEU A 546 -17.00 -31.65 -2.10
N PRO A 547 -16.28 -30.54 -1.92
CA PRO A 547 -16.65 -29.54 -0.93
C PRO A 547 -17.96 -28.79 -1.27
N LYS A 548 -18.55 -28.11 -0.29
CA LYS A 548 -19.55 -27.07 -0.58
C LYS A 548 -18.89 -25.99 -1.43
N GLU A 549 -19.66 -25.34 -2.30
CA GLU A 549 -19.20 -24.41 -3.34
C GLU A 549 -18.25 -25.03 -4.39
N ALA A 550 -18.14 -26.37 -4.47
CA ALA A 550 -17.54 -27.02 -5.63
C ALA A 550 -18.40 -26.76 -6.87
N PHE A 551 -17.75 -26.37 -7.97
CA PHE A 551 -18.37 -26.15 -9.27
C PHE A 551 -18.33 -27.44 -10.08
N ILE A 552 -19.51 -27.97 -10.46
CA ILE A 552 -19.66 -29.27 -11.09
C ILE A 552 -20.65 -29.24 -12.24
N ALA A 553 -20.45 -30.13 -13.21
CA ALA A 553 -21.46 -30.51 -14.18
C ALA A 553 -22.06 -31.86 -13.81
N ILE A 554 -23.39 -31.96 -13.84
CA ILE A 554 -24.14 -33.18 -13.59
C ILE A 554 -24.94 -33.51 -14.83
N LYS A 555 -24.78 -34.72 -15.37
CA LYS A 555 -25.75 -35.29 -16.29
C LYS A 555 -26.68 -36.20 -15.52
N GLY A 556 -27.97 -35.94 -15.65
CA GLY A 556 -28.98 -36.65 -14.88
C GLY A 556 -30.36 -36.66 -15.54
N TYR A 557 -31.26 -37.41 -14.92
CA TYR A 557 -32.66 -37.48 -15.27
C TYR A 557 -33.46 -36.54 -14.37
N ILE A 558 -34.23 -35.64 -14.97
CA ILE A 558 -35.17 -34.80 -14.24
C ILE A 558 -36.45 -35.60 -13.98
N LYS A 559 -36.85 -35.63 -12.70
CA LYS A 559 -38.09 -36.25 -12.22
C LYS A 559 -38.93 -35.18 -11.52
N GLU A 560 -40.24 -35.32 -11.63
CA GLU A 560 -41.18 -34.49 -10.86
C GLU A 560 -41.37 -35.11 -9.47
N ASP A 561 -41.12 -34.32 -8.44
CA ASP A 561 -41.48 -34.63 -7.07
C ASP A 561 -41.95 -33.34 -6.40
N PHE A 562 -43.22 -33.32 -5.99
CA PHE A 562 -43.84 -32.15 -5.35
C PHE A 562 -43.17 -31.75 -4.02
N ARG A 563 -42.38 -32.64 -3.42
CA ARG A 563 -41.61 -32.38 -2.20
C ARG A 563 -40.25 -31.75 -2.48
N ALA A 564 -39.77 -31.82 -3.74
CA ALA A 564 -38.50 -31.23 -4.12
C ALA A 564 -38.63 -29.71 -4.32
N PRO A 565 -37.57 -28.92 -4.03
CA PRO A 565 -37.54 -27.49 -4.33
C PRO A 565 -37.85 -27.21 -5.81
N GLY A 566 -38.95 -26.50 -6.08
CA GLY A 566 -39.42 -26.20 -7.44
C GLY A 566 -40.11 -27.37 -8.15
N GLY A 567 -40.49 -28.43 -7.41
CA GLY A 567 -41.25 -29.57 -7.94
C GLY A 567 -40.44 -30.55 -8.77
N LEU A 568 -39.12 -30.34 -8.91
CA LEU A 568 -38.22 -31.16 -9.72
C LEU A 568 -37.01 -31.64 -8.91
N GLU A 569 -36.62 -32.89 -9.15
CA GLU A 569 -35.37 -33.47 -8.66
C GLU A 569 -34.51 -33.99 -9.82
N LEU A 570 -33.19 -33.93 -9.64
CA LEU A 570 -32.20 -34.44 -10.57
C LEU A 570 -31.61 -35.74 -10.04
N ASP A 571 -31.78 -36.82 -10.80
CA ASP A 571 -31.15 -38.11 -10.55
C ASP A 571 -29.85 -38.23 -11.37
N PRO A 572 -28.66 -38.10 -10.75
CA PRO A 572 -27.38 -38.04 -11.45
C PRO A 572 -26.92 -39.43 -11.89
N TYR A 573 -26.46 -39.54 -13.15
CA TYR A 573 -25.73 -40.72 -13.64
C TYR A 573 -24.27 -40.42 -13.99
N GLU A 574 -23.91 -39.14 -14.18
CA GLU A 574 -22.53 -38.70 -14.42
C GLU A 574 -22.29 -37.37 -13.72
N VAL A 575 -21.14 -37.24 -13.04
CA VAL A 575 -20.72 -36.02 -12.35
C VAL A 575 -19.29 -35.70 -12.77
N ILE A 576 -19.08 -34.47 -13.20
CA ILE A 576 -17.81 -33.96 -13.71
C ILE A 576 -17.42 -32.76 -12.84
N PRO A 577 -16.45 -32.91 -11.93
CA PRO A 577 -15.91 -31.79 -11.18
C PRO A 577 -15.19 -30.81 -12.10
N LEU A 578 -15.55 -29.52 -12.03
CA LEU A 578 -14.99 -28.45 -12.87
C LEU A 578 -14.17 -27.43 -12.06
N GLY A 579 -14.35 -27.36 -10.75
CA GLY A 579 -13.55 -26.50 -9.86
C GLY A 579 -13.99 -26.54 -8.40
N GLY A 580 -13.19 -25.95 -7.52
CA GLY A 580 -13.45 -25.93 -6.06
C GLY A 580 -12.99 -27.23 -5.39
N ILE A 581 -11.78 -27.19 -4.84
CA ILE A 581 -11.13 -28.36 -4.20
C ILE A 581 -11.08 -28.27 -2.67
N GLU A 582 -11.48 -27.13 -2.11
CA GLU A 582 -11.46 -26.87 -0.67
C GLU A 582 -12.82 -26.37 -0.18
N ASN A 583 -13.16 -26.68 1.07
CA ASN A 583 -14.35 -26.13 1.71
C ASN A 583 -14.16 -24.62 1.96
N PRO A 584 -15.18 -23.79 1.69
CA PRO A 584 -15.12 -22.39 2.06
C PRO A 584 -15.03 -22.24 3.59
N PRO A 585 -14.40 -21.17 4.10
CA PRO A 585 -14.26 -20.93 5.54
C PRO A 585 -15.60 -20.84 6.28
N LEU A 586 -16.66 -20.42 5.58
CA LEU A 586 -18.04 -20.43 6.05
C LEU A 586 -18.97 -20.85 4.92
N SER A 587 -20.03 -21.60 5.23
CA SER A 587 -21.07 -21.88 4.25
C SER A 587 -21.92 -20.64 3.99
N LEU A 588 -22.63 -20.60 2.85
CA LEU A 588 -23.56 -19.49 2.54
C LEU A 588 -24.66 -19.35 3.59
N LEU A 589 -25.08 -20.45 4.21
CA LEU A 589 -26.05 -20.44 5.30
C LEU A 589 -25.46 -19.83 6.58
N ASP A 590 -24.23 -20.18 6.94
CA ASP A 590 -23.56 -19.60 8.11
C ASP A 590 -23.34 -18.10 7.92
N LEU A 591 -22.92 -17.68 6.71
CA LEU A 591 -22.81 -16.27 6.35
C LEU A 591 -24.14 -15.53 6.49
N SER A 592 -25.28 -16.18 6.17
CA SER A 592 -26.60 -15.55 6.32
C SER A 592 -26.98 -15.24 7.76
N ARG A 593 -26.41 -15.97 8.72
CA ARG A 593 -26.64 -15.81 10.17
C ARG A 593 -25.52 -15.01 10.87
N SER A 594 -24.48 -14.66 10.13
CA SER A 594 -23.29 -14.00 10.66
C SER A 594 -23.49 -12.48 10.80
N SER A 595 -22.71 -11.88 11.69
CA SER A 595 -22.68 -10.43 11.86
C SER A 595 -22.24 -9.70 10.58
N HIS A 596 -22.57 -8.41 10.48
CA HIS A 596 -22.19 -7.58 9.33
C HIS A 596 -20.66 -7.60 9.09
N ALA A 597 -19.86 -7.46 10.15
CA ALA A 597 -18.39 -7.48 10.05
C ALA A 597 -17.84 -8.80 9.47
N VAL A 598 -18.40 -9.95 9.85
CA VAL A 598 -18.01 -11.25 9.30
C VAL A 598 -18.38 -11.35 7.82
N ARG A 599 -19.59 -10.87 7.44
CA ARG A 599 -20.01 -10.84 6.04
C ARG A 599 -19.12 -9.94 5.19
N MET A 600 -18.66 -8.81 5.71
CA MET A 600 -17.72 -7.92 5.01
C MET A 600 -16.33 -8.56 4.87
N ARG A 601 -15.83 -9.26 5.89
CA ARG A 601 -14.56 -10.02 5.80
C ARG A 601 -14.59 -11.07 4.68
N TYR A 602 -15.72 -11.76 4.54
CA TYR A 602 -15.93 -12.79 3.52
C TYR A 602 -16.80 -12.30 2.38
N ARG A 603 -16.71 -11.01 2.01
CA ARG A 603 -17.60 -10.40 1.00
C ARG A 603 -17.56 -11.13 -0.34
N TYR A 604 -16.40 -11.65 -0.73
CA TYR A 604 -16.20 -12.47 -1.93
C TYR A 604 -17.03 -13.77 -1.97
N LEU A 605 -17.47 -14.28 -0.81
CA LEU A 605 -18.44 -15.37 -0.69
C LEU A 605 -19.85 -14.83 -0.44
N ASP A 606 -20.01 -13.79 0.38
CA ASP A 606 -21.31 -13.21 0.74
C ASP A 606 -22.12 -12.76 -0.49
N ILE A 607 -21.47 -12.25 -1.54
CA ILE A 607 -22.11 -11.88 -2.81
C ILE A 607 -22.82 -13.05 -3.50
N ARG A 608 -22.46 -14.30 -3.16
CA ARG A 608 -23.09 -15.51 -3.70
C ARG A 608 -24.37 -15.89 -2.95
N ARG A 609 -24.71 -15.23 -1.84
CA ARG A 609 -26.01 -15.47 -1.19
C ARG A 609 -27.14 -14.95 -2.07
N ARG A 610 -28.26 -15.68 -2.10
CA ARG A 610 -29.44 -15.32 -2.91
C ARG A 610 -29.97 -13.92 -2.58
N TRP A 611 -29.98 -13.53 -1.30
CA TRP A 611 -30.31 -12.18 -0.85
C TRP A 611 -29.44 -11.10 -1.49
N MET A 612 -28.12 -11.27 -1.48
CA MET A 612 -27.22 -10.29 -2.05
C MET A 612 -27.35 -10.22 -3.57
N ARG A 613 -27.53 -11.37 -4.24
CA ARG A 613 -27.81 -11.40 -5.69
C ARG A 613 -29.12 -10.70 -6.04
N ALA A 614 -30.17 -10.84 -5.24
CA ALA A 614 -31.45 -10.15 -5.47
C ALA A 614 -31.27 -8.62 -5.42
N ILE A 615 -30.55 -8.10 -4.42
CA ILE A 615 -30.20 -6.67 -4.32
C ILE A 615 -29.41 -6.21 -5.55
N LEU A 616 -28.39 -6.97 -5.95
CA LEU A 616 -27.55 -6.60 -7.11
C LEU A 616 -28.33 -6.64 -8.43
N LYS A 617 -29.23 -7.61 -8.62
CA LYS A 617 -30.12 -7.66 -9.79
C LYS A 617 -31.13 -6.52 -9.79
N PHE A 618 -31.71 -6.20 -8.62
CA PHE A 618 -32.58 -5.05 -8.45
C PHE A 618 -31.87 -3.74 -8.81
N ARG A 619 -30.63 -3.56 -8.33
CA ARG A 619 -29.77 -2.41 -8.68
C ARG A 619 -29.62 -2.24 -10.19
N VAL A 620 -29.32 -3.31 -10.91
CA VAL A 620 -29.16 -3.27 -12.39
C VAL A 620 -30.45 -2.79 -13.04
N LYS A 621 -31.60 -3.38 -12.66
CA LYS A 621 -32.91 -2.99 -13.20
C LYS A 621 -33.25 -1.53 -12.89
N LEU A 622 -32.97 -1.07 -11.67
CA LEU A 622 -33.16 0.33 -11.28
C LEU A 622 -32.37 1.28 -12.18
N ILE A 623 -31.08 1.01 -12.38
CA ILE A 623 -30.21 1.82 -13.24
C ILE A 623 -30.72 1.84 -14.69
N ASP A 624 -31.14 0.69 -15.22
CA ASP A 624 -31.69 0.60 -16.57
C ASP A 624 -32.97 1.42 -16.73
N VAL A 625 -33.86 1.38 -15.73
CA VAL A 625 -35.12 2.15 -15.75
C VAL A 625 -34.88 3.66 -15.62
N LEU A 626 -33.93 4.09 -14.78
CA LEU A 626 -33.52 5.49 -14.69
C LEU A 626 -32.99 6.00 -16.03
N ARG A 627 -32.11 5.22 -16.67
CA ARG A 627 -31.55 5.51 -17.99
C ARG A 627 -32.65 5.54 -19.07
N GLU A 628 -33.58 4.60 -19.06
CA GLU A 628 -34.74 4.56 -19.96
C GLU A 628 -35.56 5.85 -19.85
N TYR A 629 -35.91 6.26 -18.63
CA TYR A 629 -36.72 7.46 -18.39
C TYR A 629 -36.04 8.73 -18.93
N LEU A 630 -34.76 8.94 -18.61
CA LEU A 630 -34.05 10.15 -19.03
C LEU A 630 -33.83 10.20 -20.55
N LYS A 631 -33.49 9.08 -21.18
CA LYS A 631 -33.36 9.00 -22.65
C LYS A 631 -34.70 9.29 -23.35
N ASN A 632 -35.81 8.76 -22.83
CA ASN A 632 -37.13 9.05 -23.36
C ASN A 632 -37.55 10.52 -23.18
N ASN A 633 -36.96 11.23 -22.22
CA ASN A 633 -37.15 12.67 -21.99
C ASN A 633 -36.10 13.56 -22.71
N GLY A 634 -35.32 12.97 -23.62
CA GLY A 634 -34.37 13.69 -24.48
C GLY A 634 -33.07 14.10 -23.80
N PHE A 635 -32.70 13.47 -22.68
CA PHE A 635 -31.41 13.71 -22.04
C PHE A 635 -30.30 12.89 -22.72
N THR A 636 -29.11 13.48 -22.83
CA THR A 636 -27.91 12.82 -23.34
C THR A 636 -27.07 12.29 -22.19
N GLU A 637 -26.74 11.00 -22.23
CA GLU A 637 -25.81 10.38 -21.27
C GLU A 637 -24.38 10.83 -21.59
N ILE A 638 -23.67 11.38 -20.61
CA ILE A 638 -22.27 11.81 -20.71
C ILE A 638 -21.39 11.05 -19.71
N ASN A 639 -20.07 11.14 -19.89
CA ASN A 639 -19.08 10.62 -18.95
C ASN A 639 -18.04 11.70 -18.68
N THR A 640 -17.85 12.05 -17.41
CA THR A 640 -16.95 13.11 -16.99
C THR A 640 -15.70 12.55 -16.29
N PRO A 641 -14.61 13.34 -16.17
CA PRO A 641 -13.40 12.86 -15.53
C PRO A 641 -13.60 12.55 -14.04
N THR A 642 -13.27 11.32 -13.63
CA THR A 642 -13.20 10.95 -12.20
C THR A 642 -11.98 11.56 -11.50
N LEU A 643 -10.90 11.82 -12.24
CA LEU A 643 -9.69 12.47 -11.73
C LEU A 643 -9.76 13.96 -12.02
N ILE A 644 -9.84 14.77 -10.96
CA ILE A 644 -10.04 16.22 -11.07
C ILE A 644 -8.89 17.00 -10.41
N ALA A 645 -8.60 18.18 -10.93
CA ALA A 645 -7.53 19.04 -10.43
C ALA A 645 -7.97 19.92 -9.23
N SER A 646 -9.27 20.22 -9.14
CA SER A 646 -9.89 21.12 -8.17
C SER A 646 -11.18 20.51 -7.62
N ALA A 647 -11.61 20.92 -6.43
CA ALA A 647 -12.85 20.44 -5.82
C ALA A 647 -14.11 20.82 -6.63
N SER A 648 -15.06 19.88 -6.79
CA SER A 648 -16.36 20.16 -7.42
C SER A 648 -17.34 20.87 -6.48
N GLU A 649 -17.31 20.54 -5.17
CA GLU A 649 -18.30 21.01 -4.19
C GLU A 649 -17.72 21.96 -3.12
N GLY A 650 -16.40 22.22 -3.17
CA GLY A 650 -15.67 22.95 -2.13
C GLY A 650 -15.40 22.09 -0.89
N GLY A 651 -14.27 22.32 -0.20
CA GLY A 651 -13.99 21.70 1.11
C GLY A 651 -12.94 20.57 1.14
N ALA A 652 -12.71 20.07 2.36
CA ALA A 652 -11.59 19.21 2.77
C ALA A 652 -11.83 17.69 2.63
N GLU A 653 -13.00 17.28 2.11
CA GLU A 653 -13.41 15.86 2.01
C GLU A 653 -13.06 15.22 0.66
N LEU A 654 -11.90 15.56 0.12
CA LEU A 654 -11.38 14.97 -1.12
C LEU A 654 -10.45 13.80 -0.83
N PHE A 655 -10.45 12.79 -1.71
CA PHE A 655 -9.40 11.78 -1.72
C PHE A 655 -8.25 12.25 -2.61
N PRO A 656 -7.09 12.63 -2.05
CA PRO A 656 -5.92 12.95 -2.84
C PRO A 656 -5.31 11.68 -3.43
N ILE A 657 -4.91 11.75 -4.69
CA ILE A 657 -4.19 10.70 -5.40
C ILE A 657 -2.91 11.27 -6.03
N LEU A 658 -1.85 10.46 -6.08
CA LEU A 658 -0.65 10.81 -6.81
C LEU A 658 -0.79 10.38 -8.27
N TYR A 659 -0.88 11.35 -9.18
CA TYR A 659 -1.03 11.17 -10.61
C TYR A 659 0.22 11.68 -11.34
N TYR A 660 1.13 10.77 -11.70
CA TYR A 660 2.40 11.08 -12.40
C TYR A 660 3.24 12.19 -11.74
N GLY A 661 3.33 12.17 -10.40
CA GLY A 661 4.09 13.19 -9.65
C GLY A 661 3.36 14.52 -9.51
N ARG A 662 2.06 14.56 -9.79
CA ARG A 662 1.14 15.66 -9.48
C ARG A 662 0.06 15.11 -8.56
N GLU A 663 -0.52 15.94 -7.72
CA GLU A 663 -1.66 15.51 -6.92
C GLU A 663 -2.95 15.82 -7.70
N ALA A 664 -3.82 14.82 -7.79
CA ALA A 664 -5.17 14.93 -8.33
C ALA A 664 -6.14 14.46 -7.25
N PHE A 665 -7.43 14.68 -7.46
CA PHE A 665 -8.46 14.25 -6.52
C PHE A 665 -9.47 13.35 -7.21
N LEU A 666 -10.05 12.43 -6.46
CA LEU A 666 -11.24 11.71 -6.92
C LEU A 666 -12.45 12.65 -6.85
N ALA A 667 -13.27 12.61 -7.91
CA ALA A 667 -14.42 13.49 -8.03
C ALA A 667 -15.49 13.22 -6.96
N GLN A 668 -15.95 14.30 -6.32
CA GLN A 668 -17.08 14.26 -5.37
C GLN A 668 -18.43 14.26 -6.06
N SER A 669 -18.50 14.91 -7.22
CA SER A 669 -19.64 14.93 -8.14
C SER A 669 -19.18 15.48 -9.51
N PRO A 670 -19.96 15.28 -10.58
CA PRO A 670 -19.64 15.75 -11.92
C PRO A 670 -20.12 17.19 -12.15
N GLN A 671 -20.56 17.89 -11.10
CA GLN A 671 -21.38 19.10 -11.16
C GLN A 671 -20.84 20.20 -12.06
N LEU A 672 -19.53 20.45 -12.04
CA LEU A 672 -18.92 21.48 -12.87
C LEU A 672 -18.90 21.07 -14.36
N TYR A 673 -18.61 19.80 -14.64
CA TYR A 673 -18.53 19.28 -16.00
C TYR A 673 -19.89 19.13 -16.67
N LYS A 674 -20.93 18.68 -15.94
CA LYS A 674 -22.29 18.58 -16.49
C LYS A 674 -22.89 19.94 -16.85
N GLN A 675 -22.59 20.99 -16.08
CA GLN A 675 -22.95 22.37 -16.45
C GLN A 675 -22.26 22.80 -17.74
N MET A 676 -20.95 22.54 -17.88
CA MET A 676 -20.23 22.87 -19.11
C MET A 676 -20.77 22.14 -20.35
N ALA A 677 -21.27 20.91 -20.17
CA ALA A 677 -21.86 20.13 -21.25
C ALA A 677 -23.19 20.71 -21.78
N LEU A 678 -23.86 21.59 -21.03
CA LEU A 678 -25.11 22.22 -21.47
C LEU A 678 -24.93 23.05 -22.74
N ASN A 679 -23.77 23.68 -22.93
CA ASN A 679 -23.45 24.44 -24.13
C ASN A 679 -23.39 23.57 -25.40
N ALA A 680 -23.38 22.25 -25.26
CA ALA A 680 -23.38 21.30 -26.38
C ALA A 680 -24.70 20.52 -26.51
N PHE A 681 -25.36 20.16 -25.40
CA PHE A 681 -26.47 19.18 -25.43
C PHE A 681 -27.79 19.65 -24.81
N GLU A 682 -27.82 20.82 -24.14
CA GLU A 682 -28.97 21.38 -23.38
C GLU A 682 -29.52 20.52 -22.24
N LYS A 683 -29.49 19.18 -22.32
CA LYS A 683 -29.97 18.24 -21.30
C LYS A 683 -29.01 17.07 -21.21
N VAL A 684 -28.38 16.90 -20.06
CA VAL A 684 -27.39 15.84 -19.83
C VAL A 684 -27.64 15.08 -18.55
N PHE A 685 -27.21 13.84 -18.53
CA PHE A 685 -27.11 13.07 -17.29
C PHE A 685 -25.89 12.15 -17.27
N GLU A 686 -25.48 11.75 -16.08
CA GLU A 686 -24.38 10.81 -15.85
C GLU A 686 -24.75 9.83 -14.74
N ILE A 687 -24.36 8.56 -14.89
CA ILE A 687 -24.44 7.56 -13.84
C ILE A 687 -23.03 7.02 -13.63
N ASP A 688 -22.38 7.44 -12.53
CA ASP A 688 -21.02 7.02 -12.20
C ASP A 688 -20.81 6.98 -10.67
N SER A 689 -19.62 6.53 -10.29
CA SER A 689 -19.09 6.49 -8.94
C SER A 689 -18.41 7.82 -8.55
N TYR A 690 -18.70 8.26 -7.33
CA TYR A 690 -18.12 9.45 -6.72
C TYR A 690 -17.62 9.17 -5.31
N TYR A 691 -16.73 10.04 -4.84
CA TYR A 691 -15.89 9.77 -3.69
C TYR A 691 -15.93 10.93 -2.71
N ARG A 692 -16.19 10.63 -1.43
CA ARG A 692 -16.19 11.60 -0.34
C ARG A 692 -15.35 11.07 0.82
N ALA A 693 -14.33 11.81 1.22
CA ALA A 693 -13.41 11.44 2.30
C ALA A 693 -14.02 11.71 3.70
N GLN A 694 -15.26 11.29 3.90
CA GLN A 694 -15.99 11.42 5.15
C GLN A 694 -15.52 10.38 6.16
N LYS A 695 -15.27 10.82 7.40
CA LYS A 695 -14.85 9.95 8.50
C LYS A 695 -16.03 9.38 9.30
N PHE A 696 -17.25 9.57 8.83
CA PHE A 696 -18.46 9.12 9.52
C PHE A 696 -18.72 7.64 9.26
N ASP A 697 -18.65 6.81 10.30
CA ASP A 697 -19.09 5.41 10.27
C ASP A 697 -20.59 5.34 10.62
N THR A 698 -21.45 5.58 9.63
CA THR A 698 -22.91 5.58 9.80
C THR A 698 -23.57 4.77 8.69
N ASN A 699 -24.78 4.29 8.91
CA ASN A 699 -25.52 3.46 7.96
C ASN A 699 -25.97 4.17 6.66
N ARG A 700 -25.62 5.46 6.47
CA ARG A 700 -26.08 6.30 5.34
C ARG A 700 -24.95 6.93 4.52
N HIS A 701 -23.69 6.73 4.92
CA HIS A 701 -22.52 7.30 4.27
C HIS A 701 -21.64 6.18 3.72
N LEU A 702 -21.22 6.33 2.46
CA LEU A 702 -20.20 5.52 1.83
C LEU A 702 -19.10 6.46 1.35
N THR A 703 -17.85 6.00 1.42
CA THR A 703 -16.70 6.76 0.87
C THR A 703 -16.64 6.73 -0.64
N GLU A 704 -17.19 5.67 -1.25
CA GLU A 704 -17.44 5.50 -2.68
C GLU A 704 -18.92 5.16 -2.85
N PHE A 705 -19.64 5.94 -3.64
CA PHE A 705 -21.06 5.75 -3.90
C PHE A 705 -21.39 6.04 -5.37
N TRP A 706 -22.47 5.48 -5.87
CA TRP A 706 -22.97 5.77 -7.20
C TRP A 706 -24.07 6.82 -7.14
N SER A 707 -24.04 7.75 -8.09
CA SER A 707 -25.03 8.81 -8.22
C SER A 707 -25.54 8.87 -9.66
N LEU A 708 -26.81 9.22 -9.80
CA LEU A 708 -27.39 9.74 -11.02
C LEU A 708 -27.35 11.27 -10.93
N ASP A 709 -26.63 11.89 -11.86
CA ASP A 709 -26.45 13.32 -11.91
C ASP A 709 -27.08 13.90 -13.15
N VAL A 710 -28.02 14.83 -12.98
CA VAL A 710 -28.80 15.45 -14.07
C VAL A 710 -28.52 16.95 -14.12
N GLU A 711 -28.43 17.51 -15.32
CA GLU A 711 -28.40 18.96 -15.55
C GLU A 711 -29.18 19.31 -16.83
N ALA A 712 -29.96 20.38 -16.81
CA ALA A 712 -30.75 20.83 -17.96
C ALA A 712 -30.84 22.35 -18.07
N ALA A 713 -30.68 22.86 -19.28
CA ALA A 713 -30.94 24.23 -19.67
C ALA A 713 -32.44 24.54 -19.66
N LEU A 714 -32.79 25.74 -19.24
CA LEU A 714 -34.16 26.27 -19.14
C LEU A 714 -35.07 25.52 -18.14
N TYR A 715 -34.45 24.89 -17.13
CA TYR A 715 -35.12 24.28 -16.00
C TYR A 715 -34.96 25.17 -14.77
N ASP A 716 -36.09 25.68 -14.29
CA ASP A 716 -36.24 26.33 -12.99
C ASP A 716 -36.50 25.29 -11.89
N LEU A 717 -36.55 25.75 -10.64
CA LEU A 717 -36.75 24.89 -9.47
C LEU A 717 -37.99 23.99 -9.62
N ASP A 718 -39.12 24.53 -10.07
CA ASP A 718 -40.36 23.77 -10.21
C ASP A 718 -40.27 22.68 -11.28
N LYS A 719 -39.65 22.97 -12.43
CA LYS A 719 -39.41 21.96 -13.47
C LYS A 719 -38.47 20.85 -12.99
N LEU A 720 -37.46 21.17 -12.17
CA LEU A 720 -36.58 20.16 -11.60
C LEU A 720 -37.34 19.23 -10.63
N LEU A 721 -38.13 19.80 -9.73
CA LEU A 721 -38.94 19.05 -8.78
C LEU A 721 -39.95 18.14 -9.51
N ASN A 722 -40.61 18.65 -10.55
CA ASN A 722 -41.52 17.86 -11.38
C ASN A 722 -40.80 16.73 -12.13
N LEU A 723 -39.65 17.02 -12.75
CA LEU A 723 -38.84 16.01 -13.44
C LEU A 723 -38.42 14.88 -12.50
N GLN A 724 -37.94 15.21 -11.30
CA GLN A 724 -37.52 14.21 -10.32
C GLN A 724 -38.70 13.42 -9.77
N GLU A 725 -39.83 14.08 -9.48
CA GLU A 725 -41.05 13.42 -9.00
C GLU A 725 -41.62 12.44 -10.04
N ASP A 726 -41.73 12.86 -11.31
CA ASP A 726 -42.21 12.01 -12.40
C ASP A 726 -41.25 10.84 -12.68
N MET A 727 -39.94 11.07 -12.56
CA MET A 727 -38.94 10.01 -12.66
C MET A 727 -39.13 8.95 -11.58
N ILE A 728 -39.30 9.34 -10.31
CA ILE A 728 -39.50 8.40 -9.20
C ILE A 728 -40.79 7.60 -9.38
N LYS A 729 -41.90 8.25 -9.77
CA LYS A 729 -43.17 7.57 -10.07
C LYS A 729 -43.01 6.56 -11.20
N TYR A 730 -42.30 6.93 -12.25
CA TYR A 730 -42.00 6.03 -13.37
C TYR A 730 -41.15 4.84 -12.93
N VAL A 731 -40.10 5.08 -12.15
CA VAL A 731 -39.21 4.04 -11.61
C VAL A 731 -39.99 3.03 -10.78
N ILE A 732 -40.80 3.48 -9.83
CA ILE A 732 -41.63 2.62 -8.98
C ILE A 732 -42.56 1.75 -9.83
N LYS A 733 -43.28 2.38 -10.78
CA LYS A 733 -44.21 1.67 -11.68
C LYS A 733 -43.52 0.64 -12.56
N ARG A 734 -42.31 0.92 -13.04
CA ARG A 734 -41.56 0.02 -13.93
C ARG A 734 -40.88 -1.11 -13.16
N LEU A 735 -40.37 -0.85 -11.96
CA LEU A 735 -39.74 -1.87 -11.11
C LEU A 735 -40.75 -2.82 -10.51
N SER A 736 -41.97 -2.38 -10.18
CA SER A 736 -43.04 -3.28 -9.72
C SER A 736 -43.40 -4.36 -10.75
N ILE A 737 -43.17 -4.09 -12.04
CA ILE A 737 -43.37 -5.05 -13.14
C ILE A 737 -42.09 -5.83 -13.43
N SER A 738 -40.97 -5.13 -13.62
CA SER A 738 -39.73 -5.73 -14.12
C SER A 738 -38.90 -6.44 -13.05
N ALA A 739 -39.07 -6.12 -11.76
CA ALA A 739 -38.29 -6.64 -10.64
C ALA A 739 -39.09 -7.49 -9.64
N GLY A 740 -40.26 -8.03 -10.05
CA GLY A 740 -41.13 -8.84 -9.19
C GLY A 740 -40.41 -9.98 -8.47
N ASP A 741 -39.64 -10.81 -9.20
CA ASP A 741 -38.88 -11.92 -8.64
C ASP A 741 -37.92 -11.49 -7.50
N GLU A 742 -37.25 -10.34 -7.67
CA GLU A 742 -36.33 -9.79 -6.66
C GLU A 742 -37.08 -9.19 -5.47
N LEU A 743 -38.14 -8.41 -5.73
CA LEU A 743 -38.96 -7.77 -4.70
C LEU A 743 -39.66 -8.80 -3.81
N ASP A 744 -40.25 -9.83 -4.43
CA ASP A 744 -40.89 -10.95 -3.71
C ASP A 744 -39.89 -11.67 -2.82
N TYR A 745 -38.68 -11.92 -3.32
CA TYR A 745 -37.63 -12.56 -2.52
C TYR A 745 -37.12 -11.68 -1.37
N LEU A 746 -37.03 -10.37 -1.59
CA LEU A 746 -36.62 -9.41 -0.57
C LEU A 746 -37.75 -9.09 0.42
N GLY A 747 -39.00 -9.48 0.11
CA GLY A 747 -40.17 -9.16 0.92
C GLY A 747 -40.50 -7.66 0.89
N VAL A 748 -40.20 -6.98 -0.21
CA VAL A 748 -40.39 -5.53 -0.38
C VAL A 748 -41.57 -5.30 -1.32
N LYS A 749 -42.46 -4.38 -0.94
CA LYS A 749 -43.50 -3.86 -1.84
C LYS A 749 -43.17 -2.41 -2.16
N LEU A 750 -43.36 -2.03 -3.42
CA LEU A 750 -43.18 -0.66 -3.87
C LEU A 750 -44.54 0.03 -3.87
N ASP A 751 -44.73 0.98 -2.95
CA ASP A 751 -45.96 1.75 -2.85
C ASP A 751 -46.01 2.85 -3.92
N SER A 752 -47.19 3.09 -4.49
CA SER A 752 -47.38 4.19 -5.43
C SER A 752 -47.27 5.54 -4.73
N ILE A 753 -46.67 6.51 -5.40
CA ILE A 753 -46.56 7.89 -4.92
C ILE A 753 -47.45 8.77 -5.79
N ASP A 754 -48.46 9.40 -5.20
CA ASP A 754 -49.38 10.29 -5.92
C ASP A 754 -48.76 11.67 -6.14
N ASN A 755 -48.28 12.29 -5.06
CA ASN A 755 -47.54 13.55 -5.08
C ASN A 755 -46.52 13.58 -3.92
N ILE A 756 -45.43 14.33 -4.12
CA ILE A 756 -44.42 14.55 -3.07
C ILE A 756 -44.62 15.97 -2.52
N PRO A 757 -45.01 16.13 -1.23
CA PRO A 757 -45.15 17.45 -0.61
C PRO A 757 -43.88 18.29 -0.72
N ARG A 758 -44.04 19.61 -0.83
CA ARG A 758 -42.94 20.58 -0.94
C ARG A 758 -43.10 21.59 0.19
N ILE A 759 -42.08 21.71 1.01
CA ILE A 759 -41.98 22.76 2.02
C ILE A 759 -40.69 23.54 1.84
N THR A 760 -40.64 24.72 2.43
CA THR A 760 -39.45 25.56 2.52
C THR A 760 -38.63 25.18 3.75
N TYR A 761 -37.35 25.56 3.75
CA TYR A 761 -36.46 25.44 4.91
C TYR A 761 -37.02 26.18 6.14
N GLY A 762 -37.68 27.33 5.93
CA GLY A 762 -38.35 28.06 7.01
C GLY A 762 -39.47 27.25 7.66
N GLU A 763 -40.37 26.68 6.85
CA GLU A 763 -41.45 25.81 7.34
C GLU A 763 -40.88 24.55 8.03
N ALA A 764 -39.79 23.98 7.51
CA ALA A 764 -39.12 22.84 8.14
C ALA A 764 -38.58 23.18 9.55
N ILE A 765 -38.01 24.38 9.72
CA ILE A 765 -37.59 24.88 11.03
C ILE A 765 -38.78 25.07 11.96
N ASP A 766 -39.88 25.63 11.47
CA ASP A 766 -41.07 25.87 12.28
C ASP A 766 -41.64 24.54 12.81
N ILE A 767 -41.73 23.51 11.96
CA ILE A 767 -42.13 22.16 12.37
C ILE A 767 -41.18 21.60 13.45
N ALA A 768 -39.86 21.78 13.29
CA ALA A 768 -38.88 21.30 14.28
C ALA A 768 -39.04 22.03 15.63
N ARG A 769 -39.29 23.35 15.60
CA ARG A 769 -39.49 24.17 16.81
C ARG A 769 -40.78 23.83 17.53
N GLU A 770 -41.86 23.56 16.82
CA GLU A 770 -43.13 23.10 17.39
C GLU A 770 -42.96 21.78 18.17
N LYS A 771 -42.00 20.95 17.75
CA LYS A 771 -41.61 19.70 18.43
C LYS A 771 -40.50 19.88 19.48
N GLY A 772 -40.15 21.12 19.82
CA GLY A 772 -39.17 21.46 20.85
C GLY A 772 -37.70 21.25 20.45
N ILE A 773 -37.40 21.19 19.15
CA ILE A 773 -36.02 21.05 18.64
C ILE A 773 -35.51 22.44 18.26
N GLU A 774 -34.42 22.87 18.89
CA GLU A 774 -33.77 24.13 18.55
C GLU A 774 -32.94 23.98 17.27
N VAL A 775 -33.25 24.84 16.29
CA VAL A 775 -32.50 24.98 15.04
C VAL A 775 -32.24 26.47 14.79
N GLU A 776 -30.96 26.81 14.65
CA GLU A 776 -30.53 28.16 14.30
C GLU A 776 -30.71 28.41 12.81
N MET A 777 -31.29 29.56 12.45
CA MET A 777 -31.54 29.90 11.06
C MET A 777 -30.21 30.15 10.33
N GLY A 778 -30.08 29.62 9.11
CA GLY A 778 -28.83 29.74 8.33
C GLY A 778 -27.85 28.59 8.55
N GLN A 779 -28.21 27.59 9.36
CA GLN A 779 -27.46 26.35 9.53
C GLN A 779 -28.15 25.17 8.85
N ASP A 780 -27.41 24.08 8.67
CA ASP A 780 -27.95 22.83 8.14
C ASP A 780 -28.90 22.15 9.15
N LEU A 781 -29.85 21.35 8.66
CA LEU A 781 -30.79 20.64 9.54
C LEU A 781 -30.14 19.40 10.14
N ASN A 782 -30.09 19.34 11.47
CA ASN A 782 -29.59 18.16 12.15
C ASN A 782 -30.57 16.96 12.02
N ILE A 783 -30.13 15.77 12.42
CA ILE A 783 -30.91 14.53 12.30
C ILE A 783 -32.25 14.60 13.04
N ASP A 784 -32.30 15.29 14.18
CA ASP A 784 -33.51 15.36 15.01
C ASP A 784 -34.54 16.29 14.37
N ALA A 785 -34.11 17.42 13.82
CA ALA A 785 -34.96 18.31 13.03
C ALA A 785 -35.52 17.59 11.79
N LEU A 786 -34.67 16.87 11.03
CA LEU A 786 -35.13 16.08 9.88
C LEU A 786 -36.11 14.98 10.27
N ARG A 787 -35.97 14.37 11.46
CA ARG A 787 -36.93 13.38 11.98
C ARG A 787 -38.26 14.03 12.33
N ALA A 788 -38.24 15.17 13.01
CA ALA A 788 -39.44 15.93 13.34
C ALA A 788 -40.26 16.29 12.10
N VAL A 789 -39.58 16.74 11.05
CA VAL A 789 -40.21 17.00 9.75
C VAL A 789 -40.73 15.72 9.11
N ALA A 790 -39.94 14.64 9.07
CA ALA A 790 -40.38 13.37 8.49
C ALA A 790 -41.62 12.79 9.19
N GLU A 791 -41.72 12.92 10.51
CA GLU A 791 -42.90 12.52 11.28
C GLU A 791 -44.15 13.32 10.90
N GLU A 792 -44.03 14.63 10.64
CA GLU A 792 -45.15 15.47 10.21
C GLU A 792 -45.74 14.98 8.89
N PHE A 793 -44.89 14.50 7.98
CA PHE A 793 -45.30 13.87 6.73
C PHE A 793 -45.63 12.38 6.86
N ASN A 794 -45.85 11.85 8.07
CA ASN A 794 -46.13 10.45 8.33
C ASN A 794 -45.10 9.49 7.71
N TRP A 795 -43.82 9.88 7.78
CA TRP A 795 -42.70 9.12 7.20
C TRP A 795 -42.81 8.90 5.68
N LYS A 796 -43.51 9.79 4.97
CA LYS A 796 -43.58 9.80 3.49
C LYS A 796 -42.52 10.71 2.87
N PRO A 797 -42.15 10.47 1.60
CA PRO A 797 -41.21 11.32 0.87
C PRO A 797 -41.71 12.77 0.79
N HIS A 798 -40.81 13.74 0.97
CA HIS A 798 -41.11 15.17 0.90
C HIS A 798 -39.86 15.98 0.49
N TYR A 799 -40.09 17.14 -0.13
CA TYR A 799 -39.04 18.09 -0.50
C TYR A 799 -38.89 19.17 0.56
N ILE A 800 -37.63 19.54 0.84
CA ILE A 800 -37.29 20.77 1.56
C ILE A 800 -36.56 21.69 0.58
N THR A 801 -37.14 22.86 0.32
CA THR A 801 -36.68 23.84 -0.67
C THR A 801 -36.17 25.12 0.00
N LEU A 802 -35.52 25.99 -0.77
CA LEU A 802 -35.06 27.30 -0.29
C LEU A 802 -34.02 27.24 0.83
N TRP A 803 -32.99 26.43 0.68
CA TRP A 803 -31.94 26.30 1.70
C TRP A 803 -31.03 27.52 1.82
N PRO A 804 -30.45 27.78 3.02
CA PRO A 804 -29.50 28.86 3.23
C PRO A 804 -28.28 28.80 2.31
N LYS A 805 -27.82 29.97 1.86
CA LYS A 805 -26.65 30.10 0.98
C LYS A 805 -25.35 29.62 1.60
N SER A 806 -25.28 29.56 2.93
CA SER A 806 -24.14 29.12 3.76
C SER A 806 -23.96 27.61 3.76
N THR A 807 -25.03 26.84 3.53
CA THR A 807 -25.01 25.37 3.50
C THR A 807 -24.91 24.81 2.08
N ARG A 808 -24.77 25.68 1.09
CA ARG A 808 -24.81 25.35 -0.33
C ARG A 808 -23.57 25.85 -1.05
N ALA A 809 -23.10 25.05 -2.00
CA ALA A 809 -21.96 25.39 -2.81
C ALA A 809 -22.15 26.69 -3.62
N PHE A 810 -21.05 27.27 -4.08
CA PHE A 810 -21.03 28.58 -4.72
C PHE A 810 -21.88 28.70 -5.99
N TYR A 811 -22.13 27.60 -6.70
CA TYR A 811 -22.84 27.57 -7.99
C TYR A 811 -24.38 27.63 -7.89
N TYR A 812 -24.96 27.58 -6.69
CA TYR A 812 -26.41 27.68 -6.51
C TYR A 812 -26.93 29.11 -6.68
N LYS A 813 -28.04 29.26 -7.41
CA LYS A 813 -28.69 30.55 -7.64
C LYS A 813 -29.37 31.07 -6.37
N ILE A 814 -29.19 32.35 -6.09
CA ILE A 814 -29.79 33.04 -4.94
C ILE A 814 -31.29 33.26 -5.17
N TYR A 815 -32.08 33.13 -4.11
CA TYR A 815 -33.49 33.46 -4.14
C TYR A 815 -33.71 34.98 -4.17
N SER A 816 -34.52 35.46 -5.10
CA SER A 816 -34.66 36.91 -5.35
C SER A 816 -35.35 37.67 -4.21
N LEU A 817 -36.23 37.02 -3.44
CA LEU A 817 -36.94 37.66 -2.33
C LEU A 817 -36.16 37.61 -1.02
N ASP A 818 -35.22 36.67 -0.86
CA ASP A 818 -34.35 36.57 0.30
C ASP A 818 -32.92 36.16 -0.15
N PRO A 819 -31.97 37.12 -0.19
CA PRO A 819 -30.60 36.87 -0.61
C PRO A 819 -29.81 35.90 0.29
N GLU A 820 -30.31 35.57 1.48
CA GLU A 820 -29.71 34.56 2.36
C GLU A 820 -30.10 33.13 1.97
N LEU A 821 -31.08 32.95 1.09
CA LEU A 821 -31.57 31.65 0.61
C LEU A 821 -31.17 31.38 -0.85
N THR A 822 -31.22 30.12 -1.22
CA THR A 822 -30.91 29.63 -2.57
C THR A 822 -32.10 28.91 -3.19
N LEU A 823 -32.21 28.92 -4.51
CA LEU A 823 -33.18 28.11 -5.26
C LEU A 823 -32.74 26.64 -5.33
N SER A 824 -32.55 26.03 -4.17
CA SER A 824 -32.12 24.65 -4.00
C SER A 824 -33.19 23.82 -3.28
N PHE A 825 -33.06 22.50 -3.38
CA PHE A 825 -33.92 21.54 -2.71
C PHE A 825 -33.15 20.29 -2.31
N ASP A 826 -33.67 19.60 -1.30
CA ASP A 826 -33.33 18.24 -0.95
C ASP A 826 -34.60 17.38 -0.97
N LEU A 827 -34.49 16.15 -1.44
CA LEU A 827 -35.55 15.13 -1.37
C LEU A 827 -35.25 14.18 -0.23
N ILE A 828 -36.08 14.25 0.81
CA ILE A 828 -36.04 13.32 1.94
C ILE A 828 -36.99 12.17 1.64
N TYR A 829 -36.45 10.95 1.64
CA TYR A 829 -37.20 9.71 1.49
C TYR A 829 -37.02 8.88 2.77
N PRO A 830 -37.94 8.99 3.74
CA PRO A 830 -37.74 8.31 5.02
C PRO A 830 -37.75 6.79 4.88
N VAL A 831 -36.79 6.11 5.50
CA VAL A 831 -36.67 4.65 5.51
C VAL A 831 -36.71 4.18 6.95
N ARG A 832 -37.84 3.55 7.33
CA ARG A 832 -38.16 3.28 8.74
C ARG A 832 -38.12 4.60 9.51
N ASP A 833 -37.27 4.70 10.52
CA ASP A 833 -37.07 5.83 11.44
C ASP A 833 -35.84 6.69 11.09
N ILE A 834 -35.39 6.64 9.82
CA ILE A 834 -34.26 7.39 9.28
C ILE A 834 -34.74 8.36 8.19
N PRO A 835 -34.62 9.69 8.37
CA PRO A 835 -34.89 10.66 7.32
C PRO A 835 -33.74 10.67 6.31
N LEU A 836 -33.82 9.81 5.31
CA LEU A 836 -32.75 9.60 4.34
C LEU A 836 -32.87 10.60 3.19
N GLU A 837 -31.91 11.50 3.06
CA GLU A 837 -31.77 12.37 1.90
C GLU A 837 -31.28 11.54 0.70
N ILE A 838 -32.11 11.38 -0.32
CA ILE A 838 -31.75 10.62 -1.53
C ILE A 838 -31.28 11.53 -2.67
N SER A 839 -31.66 12.81 -2.69
CA SER A 839 -31.25 13.75 -3.71
C SER A 839 -31.08 15.16 -3.17
N SER A 840 -30.14 15.90 -3.77
CA SER A 840 -29.98 17.35 -3.59
C SER A 840 -29.78 18.02 -4.96
N GLY A 841 -30.37 19.20 -5.14
CA GLY A 841 -30.41 19.88 -6.43
C GLY A 841 -30.88 21.32 -6.36
N GLY A 842 -30.95 22.00 -7.50
CA GLY A 842 -31.43 23.38 -7.58
C GLY A 842 -31.08 24.09 -8.87
N GLU A 843 -31.56 25.32 -8.99
CA GLU A 843 -31.16 26.25 -10.04
C GLU A 843 -29.71 26.69 -9.85
N ARG A 844 -29.03 26.87 -10.98
CA ARG A 844 -27.63 27.30 -11.03
C ARG A 844 -27.52 28.75 -11.46
N ILE A 845 -26.43 29.38 -11.01
CA ILE A 845 -26.06 30.71 -11.48
C ILE A 845 -25.64 30.59 -12.94
N ASN A 846 -26.26 31.36 -13.83
CA ASN A 846 -25.85 31.47 -15.23
C ASN A 846 -25.05 32.75 -15.52
N ASP A 847 -25.17 33.77 -14.66
CA ASP A 847 -24.45 35.04 -14.79
C ASP A 847 -23.01 34.92 -14.25
N VAL A 848 -22.03 35.27 -15.09
CA VAL A 848 -20.61 35.09 -14.76
C VAL A 848 -20.14 36.00 -13.61
N GLU A 849 -20.67 37.21 -13.49
CA GLU A 849 -20.25 38.14 -12.44
C GLU A 849 -20.79 37.69 -11.08
N ILE A 850 -22.04 37.23 -11.04
CA ILE A 850 -22.64 36.65 -9.84
C ILE A 850 -21.90 35.37 -9.43
N LEU A 851 -21.53 34.52 -10.40
CA LEU A 851 -20.79 33.28 -10.15
C LEU A 851 -19.42 33.58 -9.53
N ILE A 852 -18.66 34.52 -10.10
CA ILE A 852 -17.35 34.94 -9.57
C ILE A 852 -17.49 35.51 -8.16
N LYS A 853 -18.52 36.33 -7.92
CA LYS A 853 -18.79 36.87 -6.58
C LYS A 853 -19.04 35.75 -5.56
N ARG A 854 -19.91 34.79 -5.87
CA ARG A 854 -20.21 33.65 -4.99
C ARG A 854 -18.99 32.75 -4.78
N LEU A 855 -18.17 32.54 -5.81
CA LEU A 855 -16.94 31.78 -5.72
C LEU A 855 -15.97 32.42 -4.71
N ARG A 856 -15.78 33.74 -4.76
CA ARG A 856 -14.96 34.49 -3.79
C ARG A 856 -15.53 34.45 -2.38
N GLU A 857 -16.85 34.58 -2.22
CA GLU A 857 -17.53 34.47 -0.91
C GLU A 857 -17.32 33.11 -0.24
N ASN A 858 -17.14 32.04 -1.03
CA ASN A 858 -16.85 30.69 -0.55
C ASN A 858 -15.34 30.44 -0.30
N GLY A 859 -14.51 31.50 -0.35
CA GLY A 859 -13.07 31.40 -0.11
C GLY A 859 -12.28 30.74 -1.24
N LEU A 860 -12.87 30.59 -2.43
CA LEU A 860 -12.22 30.04 -3.61
C LEU A 860 -11.57 31.15 -4.45
N ARG A 861 -10.54 30.80 -5.24
CA ARG A 861 -9.81 31.71 -6.12
C ARG A 861 -10.16 31.45 -7.58
N GLU A 862 -10.32 32.51 -8.38
CA GLU A 862 -10.72 32.41 -9.78
C GLU A 862 -9.72 31.64 -10.64
N GLU A 863 -8.41 31.76 -10.37
CA GLU A 863 -7.36 31.13 -11.16
C GLU A 863 -7.50 29.60 -11.20
N GLY A 864 -8.02 28.99 -10.12
CA GLY A 864 -8.27 27.54 -10.05
C GLY A 864 -9.51 27.08 -10.81
N TYR A 865 -10.40 28.01 -11.19
CA TYR A 865 -11.69 27.75 -11.81
C TYR A 865 -11.84 28.46 -13.17
N GLU A 866 -10.78 29.04 -13.71
CA GLU A 866 -10.81 29.80 -14.97
C GLU A 866 -11.40 28.97 -16.12
N TRP A 867 -11.05 27.69 -16.21
CA TRP A 867 -11.58 26.74 -17.19
C TRP A 867 -13.11 26.59 -17.11
N TYR A 868 -13.66 26.60 -15.89
CA TYR A 868 -15.10 26.50 -15.65
C TYR A 868 -15.80 27.84 -15.87
N ILE A 869 -15.25 28.93 -15.32
CA ILE A 869 -15.78 30.30 -15.46
C ILE A 869 -15.86 30.72 -16.93
N ASN A 870 -14.87 30.37 -17.74
CA ASN A 870 -14.82 30.74 -19.15
C ASN A 870 -16.05 30.24 -19.92
N MET A 871 -16.62 29.09 -19.57
CA MET A 871 -17.84 28.59 -20.23
C MET A 871 -19.06 29.48 -19.98
N PHE A 872 -19.12 30.19 -18.85
CA PHE A 872 -20.20 31.14 -18.56
C PHE A 872 -20.09 32.43 -19.37
N ARG A 873 -18.86 32.83 -19.72
CA ARG A 873 -18.60 33.98 -20.61
C ARG A 873 -19.10 33.73 -22.03
N TYR A 874 -19.20 32.46 -22.44
CA TYR A 874 -19.54 32.06 -23.80
C TYR A 874 -20.98 31.53 -23.93
N GLY A 875 -21.92 32.08 -23.14
CA GLY A 875 -23.35 31.85 -23.33
C GLY A 875 -23.93 30.67 -22.54
N MET A 876 -23.75 30.67 -21.21
CA MET A 876 -24.44 29.71 -20.34
C MET A 876 -25.93 30.07 -20.19
N PRO A 877 -26.87 29.17 -20.55
CA PRO A 877 -28.30 29.43 -20.37
C PRO A 877 -28.68 29.41 -18.88
N PRO A 878 -29.83 30.00 -18.47
CA PRO A 878 -30.46 29.65 -17.21
C PRO A 878 -30.65 28.14 -17.14
N HIS A 879 -30.27 27.51 -16.03
CA HIS A 879 -30.24 26.05 -15.94
C HIS A 879 -30.35 25.57 -14.50
N GLY A 880 -30.55 24.26 -14.36
CA GLY A 880 -30.71 23.62 -13.08
C GLY A 880 -30.44 22.12 -13.17
N GLY A 881 -30.18 21.50 -12.02
CA GLY A 881 -29.83 20.09 -11.96
C GLY A 881 -29.89 19.53 -10.55
N PHE A 882 -29.68 18.22 -10.45
CA PHE A 882 -29.66 17.51 -9.18
C PHE A 882 -28.72 16.30 -9.24
N GLY A 883 -28.25 15.85 -8.08
CA GLY A 883 -27.63 14.54 -7.88
C GLY A 883 -28.56 13.66 -7.06
N LEU A 884 -28.73 12.40 -7.48
CA LEU A 884 -29.57 11.39 -6.84
C LEU A 884 -28.70 10.18 -6.50
N GLY A 885 -28.46 9.96 -5.21
CA GLY A 885 -27.62 8.86 -4.74
C GLY A 885 -28.30 7.52 -5.01
N ILE A 886 -27.79 6.74 -5.96
CA ILE A 886 -28.37 5.44 -6.36
C ILE A 886 -28.32 4.45 -5.20
N ASP A 887 -27.24 4.44 -4.42
CA ASP A 887 -27.12 3.57 -3.25
C ASP A 887 -28.17 3.90 -2.18
N ARG A 888 -28.46 5.19 -1.97
CA ARG A 888 -29.51 5.63 -1.05
C ARG A 888 -30.92 5.36 -1.60
N LEU A 889 -31.11 5.51 -2.91
CA LEU A 889 -32.36 5.17 -3.58
C LEU A 889 -32.68 3.67 -3.54
N ILE A 890 -31.68 2.80 -3.45
CA ILE A 890 -31.89 1.34 -3.26
C ILE A 890 -32.23 1.01 -1.81
N MET A 891 -31.75 1.83 -0.87
CA MET A 891 -32.10 1.69 0.54
C MET A 891 -33.53 2.13 0.82
N ALA A 892 -33.97 3.21 0.14
CA ALA A 892 -35.35 3.63 0.01
C ALA A 892 -36.17 2.57 -0.72
#